data_AF-A0A660XU08-F1
#
_entry.id   AF-A0A660XU08-F1
#
_cell.length_a   1.000
_cell.length_b   1.000
_cell.length_c   1.000
_cell.angle_alpha   90.00
_cell.angle_beta   90.00
_cell.angle_gamma   90.00
#
_symmetry.space_group_name_H-M   'P 1'
#
loop_
_entity.id
_entity.type
_entity.pdbx_description
1 polymer ?
#
loop_
_entity_poly.entity_id
_entity_poly.type
_entity_poly.pdbx_seq_one_letter_code
_entity_poly.pdbx_strand_id
1 'polypeptide(L)'
;QLHRAAQIASERKDGESPTLQSIARDRAHLRAKVEALMEAVSRVETAAASAPKRYPAFMVFFQRIFPIDALNMGIVNELLDPFFGEDPEVHRLIRESGPRLYVTPHLKAWLRHCDDWVEALPAYATYQIVPKDGGYEVSAWVQRSILEDMYRRHAEDWALNIEEVMATEHIALAREILAEAEGLDDRSERGLLEAFRGKERAVAAAAALVERVYREHPVEVAGIGEERGLGRMEALREFLSSLPEDHPVQRVRNGDDPAILARQEGLRARAEALLPLADLPRRGLPCIHVLTTLGPGESEVYVRNWLEEAMALFVVSREYGLEDKVAQRVGEYRTRIVSVGERLVRELELEGELYGLLSEADSREEAVLRLLASYPEVGEEATNLAILLDREGRDPEDASEPQAVLDHLRAHPELRIQALEEVARESGVPVEQVGKDSALSAEAEARALSKARREVLRELGLEGEVGGYMRTRLDPDMAKVVARREIIAEQGLAEQLHNPRFRYDATGPFKKYHLLYTPSRVDLGPEEVRSVREVPKWVGGIDQDAARSGRALYSLYNTAGPVAVDSPRWAEFLKVGENFFSRGGVFYLSLTAGANLDALGIGDFEFFRDQWNRRGDRIVLPGGETYGGFCVPKEFSLLYAIVIAAVRRETSKRMLRAFGVPEELHGRVIEDLRKLLGMRLDCPSELDWELRAASFLSERYPEYFRVLGGAGYVVRLPQLAEALHKAGVLFSRDEERRRGAFELAYWADKKAQGLEEVNRIGPFRKVLLIRELVEEARRRNPQVAPDHKLIGVMGAAYKEGARKDGREIRITDVRFSAGARKLEIYAGTYEHHLLKDTDPEGRELIRRLFRDFCPPADIR
;
A
#
# COMPACT_ATOMS: atom_id res chain seq x y z
N GLN A 1 -43.28 -46.51 26.81
CA GLN A 1 -42.33 -47.55 27.28
C GLN A 1 -42.99 -48.56 28.23
N LEU A 2 -43.75 -48.13 29.24
CA LEU A 2 -44.46 -49.03 30.18
C LEU A 2 -45.45 -50.00 29.51
N HIS A 3 -46.18 -49.55 28.49
CA HIS A 3 -47.16 -50.39 27.78
C HIS A 3 -46.51 -51.52 26.96
N ARG A 4 -45.32 -51.28 26.39
CA ARG A 4 -44.52 -52.29 25.67
C ARG A 4 -43.90 -53.30 26.63
N ALA A 5 -43.48 -52.87 27.82
CA ALA A 5 -42.93 -53.75 28.85
C ALA A 5 -43.99 -54.74 29.39
N ALA A 6 -45.23 -54.27 29.57
CA ALA A 6 -46.35 -55.12 29.96
C ALA A 6 -46.72 -56.16 28.88
N GLN A 7 -46.70 -55.78 27.61
CA GLN A 7 -46.99 -56.66 26.48
C GLN A 7 -45.92 -57.76 26.30
N ILE A 8 -44.64 -57.42 26.45
CA ILE A 8 -43.52 -58.38 26.45
C ILE A 8 -43.63 -59.36 27.63
N ALA A 9 -44.09 -58.89 28.79
CA ALA A 9 -44.28 -59.72 29.98
C ALA A 9 -45.47 -60.68 29.86
N SER A 10 -46.55 -60.30 29.16
CA SER A 10 -47.68 -61.21 28.92
C SER A 10 -47.35 -62.26 27.85
N GLU A 11 -46.67 -61.87 26.77
CA GLU A 11 -46.28 -62.78 25.69
C GLU A 11 -45.21 -63.81 26.11
N ARG A 12 -44.40 -63.52 27.13
CA ARG A 12 -43.42 -64.47 27.71
C ARG A 12 -44.05 -65.65 28.46
N LYS A 13 -45.34 -65.59 28.81
CA LYS A 13 -46.04 -66.73 29.43
C LYS A 13 -46.24 -67.92 28.48
N ASP A 14 -46.22 -67.68 27.17
CA ASP A 14 -46.50 -68.69 26.14
C ASP A 14 -45.22 -69.21 25.42
N GLY A 15 -44.04 -68.97 26.00
CA GLY A 15 -42.78 -69.59 25.58
C GLY A 15 -41.92 -68.78 24.61
N GLU A 16 -42.49 -67.90 23.78
CA GLU A 16 -41.74 -66.95 22.95
C GLU A 16 -42.54 -65.65 22.75
N SER A 17 -41.93 -64.48 22.92
CA SER A 17 -42.60 -63.19 22.71
C SER A 17 -42.39 -62.68 21.28
N PRO A 18 -43.45 -62.59 20.46
CA PRO A 18 -43.38 -62.04 19.11
C PRO A 18 -42.88 -60.60 19.08
N THR A 19 -43.24 -59.81 20.10
CA THR A 19 -42.77 -58.42 20.23
C THR A 19 -41.25 -58.35 20.47
N LEU A 20 -40.69 -59.25 21.28
CA LEU A 20 -39.24 -59.38 21.48
C LEU A 20 -38.52 -59.81 20.19
N GLN A 21 -39.08 -60.76 19.45
CA GLN A 21 -38.54 -61.20 18.16
C GLN A 21 -38.60 -60.08 17.10
N SER A 22 -39.69 -59.29 17.07
CA SER A 22 -39.80 -58.11 16.21
C SER A 22 -38.75 -57.06 16.56
N ILE A 23 -38.57 -56.73 17.84
CA ILE A 23 -37.56 -55.76 18.29
C ILE A 23 -36.14 -56.27 17.99
N ALA A 24 -35.88 -57.56 18.16
CA ALA A 24 -34.59 -58.16 17.81
C ALA A 24 -34.33 -58.10 16.29
N ARG A 25 -35.36 -58.35 15.48
CA ARG A 25 -35.30 -58.25 14.01
C ARG A 25 -35.13 -56.80 13.54
N ASP A 26 -35.84 -55.85 14.14
CA ASP A 26 -35.73 -54.42 13.87
C ASP A 26 -34.34 -53.90 14.27
N ARG A 27 -33.83 -54.33 15.43
CA ARG A 27 -32.47 -54.00 15.87
C ARG A 27 -31.41 -54.58 14.94
N ALA A 28 -31.57 -55.83 14.49
CA ALA A 28 -30.67 -56.45 13.53
C ALA A 28 -30.71 -55.72 12.17
N HIS A 29 -31.89 -55.33 11.70
CA HIS A 29 -32.08 -54.56 10.47
C HIS A 29 -31.48 -53.16 10.56
N LEU A 30 -31.69 -52.46 11.68
CA LEU A 30 -31.12 -51.13 11.92
C LEU A 30 -29.60 -51.20 12.03
N ARG A 31 -29.06 -52.22 12.71
CA ARG A 31 -27.62 -52.49 12.78
C ARG A 31 -27.03 -52.76 11.41
N ALA A 32 -27.66 -53.62 10.60
CA ALA A 32 -27.21 -53.89 9.23
C ALA A 32 -27.22 -52.64 8.35
N LYS A 33 -28.22 -51.76 8.50
CA LYS A 33 -28.27 -50.46 7.79
C LYS A 33 -27.17 -49.50 8.23
N VAL A 34 -26.88 -49.42 9.53
CA VAL A 34 -25.80 -48.58 10.08
C VAL A 34 -24.44 -49.11 9.63
N GLU A 35 -24.22 -50.42 9.68
CA GLU A 35 -23.00 -51.07 9.19
C GLU A 35 -22.81 -50.81 7.69
N ALA A 36 -23.86 -50.94 6.87
CA ALA A 36 -23.80 -50.61 5.44
C ALA A 36 -23.52 -49.12 5.17
N LEU A 37 -24.06 -48.21 5.99
CA LEU A 37 -23.78 -46.78 5.90
C LEU A 37 -22.31 -46.49 6.25
N MET A 38 -21.79 -47.08 7.32
CA MET A 38 -20.39 -46.96 7.71
C MET A 38 -19.44 -47.50 6.64
N GLU A 39 -19.78 -48.64 6.02
CA GLU A 39 -18.99 -49.21 4.93
C GLU A 39 -19.06 -48.34 3.65
N ALA A 40 -20.20 -47.70 3.38
CA ALA A 40 -20.31 -46.72 2.31
C ALA A 40 -19.45 -45.47 2.59
N VAL A 41 -19.48 -44.94 3.82
CA VAL A 41 -18.63 -43.82 4.25
C VAL A 41 -17.15 -44.19 4.14
N SER A 42 -16.74 -45.35 4.65
CA SER A 42 -15.35 -45.81 4.56
C SER A 42 -14.87 -45.99 3.11
N ARG A 43 -15.74 -46.47 2.21
CA ARG A 43 -15.43 -46.53 0.77
C ARG A 43 -15.24 -45.14 0.17
N VAL A 44 -16.08 -44.17 0.54
CA VAL A 44 -15.93 -42.77 0.10
C VAL A 44 -14.65 -42.16 0.66
N GLU A 45 -14.33 -42.37 1.93
CA GLU A 45 -13.09 -41.90 2.56
C GLU A 45 -11.86 -42.50 1.88
N THR A 46 -11.88 -43.81 1.62
CA THR A 46 -10.79 -44.51 0.93
C THR A 46 -10.63 -44.01 -0.51
N ALA A 47 -11.75 -43.86 -1.23
CA ALA A 47 -11.75 -43.32 -2.59
C ALA A 47 -11.28 -41.86 -2.63
N ALA A 48 -11.67 -41.04 -1.66
CA ALA A 48 -11.21 -39.66 -1.54
C ALA A 48 -9.71 -39.57 -1.18
N ALA A 49 -9.23 -40.45 -0.30
CA ALA A 49 -7.81 -40.51 0.08
C ALA A 49 -6.90 -40.98 -1.07
N SER A 50 -7.42 -41.88 -1.91
CA SER A 50 -6.72 -42.43 -3.09
C SER A 50 -6.99 -41.68 -4.40
N ALA A 51 -7.92 -40.71 -4.39
CA ALA A 51 -8.16 -39.86 -5.54
C ALA A 51 -6.90 -39.04 -5.90
N PRO A 52 -6.70 -38.72 -7.18
CA PRO A 52 -5.64 -37.80 -7.59
C PRO A 52 -5.75 -36.49 -6.82
N LYS A 53 -4.80 -36.26 -5.93
CA LYS A 53 -4.70 -34.99 -5.19
C LYS A 53 -4.21 -33.93 -6.16
N ARG A 54 -4.86 -32.77 -6.15
CA ARG A 54 -4.41 -31.57 -6.85
C ARG A 54 -4.07 -30.52 -5.81
N TYR A 55 -3.06 -29.71 -6.08
CA TYR A 55 -2.78 -28.54 -5.28
C TYR A 55 -3.99 -27.59 -5.33
N PRO A 56 -4.64 -27.30 -4.18
CA PRO A 56 -5.76 -26.37 -4.15
C PRO A 56 -5.27 -24.94 -4.43
N ALA A 57 -6.02 -24.17 -5.23
CA ALA A 57 -5.85 -22.73 -5.30
C ALA A 57 -6.70 -22.09 -4.19
N PHE A 58 -6.06 -21.29 -3.34
CA PHE A 58 -6.72 -20.55 -2.26
C PHE A 58 -6.76 -19.06 -2.59
N MET A 59 -7.89 -18.42 -2.32
CA MET A 59 -8.03 -16.98 -2.32
C MET A 59 -8.12 -16.52 -0.86
N VAL A 60 -7.07 -15.81 -0.43
CA VAL A 60 -6.96 -15.32 0.95
C VAL A 60 -7.10 -13.81 0.95
N PHE A 61 -8.23 -13.31 1.43
CA PHE A 61 -8.43 -11.88 1.64
C PHE A 61 -7.77 -11.44 2.94
N PHE A 62 -6.99 -10.39 2.83
CA PHE A 62 -6.38 -9.74 3.96
C PHE A 62 -7.22 -8.54 4.40
N GLN A 63 -7.60 -8.51 5.68
CA GLN A 63 -8.30 -7.40 6.29
C GLN A 63 -7.62 -7.03 7.61
N ARG A 64 -7.40 -5.72 7.82
CA ARG A 64 -6.89 -5.20 9.10
C ARG A 64 -7.95 -5.41 10.19
N ILE A 65 -7.53 -5.80 11.39
CA ILE A 65 -8.45 -5.96 12.52
C ILE A 65 -8.88 -4.56 12.99
N PHE A 66 -10.09 -4.16 12.63
CA PHE A 66 -10.85 -3.14 13.37
C PHE A 66 -11.93 -3.84 14.20
N PRO A 67 -12.33 -3.31 15.37
CA PRO A 67 -13.31 -3.97 16.25
C PRO A 67 -14.62 -4.40 15.56
N ILE A 68 -15.08 -3.62 14.58
CA ILE A 68 -16.27 -3.95 13.77
C ILE A 68 -15.95 -4.90 12.60
N ASP A 69 -14.72 -4.87 12.08
CA ASP A 69 -14.30 -5.68 10.93
C ASP A 69 -13.97 -7.12 11.33
N ALA A 70 -13.55 -7.37 12.57
CA ALA A 70 -13.26 -8.72 13.07
C ALA A 70 -14.48 -9.65 12.98
N LEU A 71 -15.69 -9.13 13.26
CA LEU A 71 -16.94 -9.85 13.10
C LEU A 71 -17.20 -10.18 11.62
N ASN A 72 -17.01 -9.19 10.74
CA ASN A 72 -17.17 -9.33 9.29
C ASN A 72 -16.25 -10.42 8.72
N MET A 73 -15.00 -10.49 9.19
CA MET A 73 -14.07 -11.54 8.80
C MET A 73 -14.57 -12.95 9.20
N GLY A 74 -15.12 -13.09 10.41
CA GLY A 74 -15.76 -14.33 10.85
C GLY A 74 -16.95 -14.72 9.97
N ILE A 75 -17.80 -13.75 9.63
CA ILE A 75 -18.97 -13.96 8.76
C ILE A 75 -18.56 -14.46 7.36
N VAL A 76 -17.54 -13.87 6.72
CA VAL A 76 -17.05 -14.34 5.41
C VAL A 76 -16.48 -15.76 5.49
N ASN A 77 -15.76 -16.08 6.57
CA ASN A 77 -15.21 -17.43 6.74
C ASN A 77 -16.29 -18.49 6.96
N GLU A 78 -17.47 -18.10 7.47
CA GLU A 78 -18.69 -18.93 7.49
C GLU A 78 -19.43 -18.93 6.13
N LEU A 79 -18.82 -18.37 5.08
CA LEU A 79 -19.37 -18.25 3.72
C LEU A 79 -20.65 -17.41 3.64
N LEU A 80 -20.78 -16.46 4.57
CA LEU A 80 -21.87 -15.50 4.64
C LEU A 80 -21.36 -14.12 4.19
N ASP A 81 -22.28 -13.24 3.76
CA ASP A 81 -21.91 -11.86 3.40
C ASP A 81 -21.83 -10.98 4.66
N PRO A 82 -20.66 -10.38 4.96
CA PRO A 82 -20.53 -9.45 6.09
C PRO A 82 -21.05 -8.05 5.77
N PHE A 83 -21.17 -7.71 4.49
CA PHE A 83 -21.62 -6.42 4.07
C PHE A 83 -23.14 -6.49 3.97
N PHE A 84 -23.84 -5.47 4.45
CA PHE A 84 -25.29 -5.33 4.27
C PHE A 84 -25.65 -5.01 2.79
N GLY A 85 -24.81 -5.45 1.84
CA GLY A 85 -24.91 -5.25 0.40
C GLY A 85 -25.68 -6.38 -0.26
N GLU A 86 -26.80 -6.04 -0.88
CA GLU A 86 -27.82 -6.98 -1.32
C GLU A 86 -27.56 -7.59 -2.73
N ASP A 87 -26.32 -7.73 -3.22
CA ASP A 87 -26.08 -8.34 -4.54
C ASP A 87 -26.08 -9.89 -4.45
N PRO A 88 -27.13 -10.57 -4.95
CA PRO A 88 -27.24 -12.01 -4.87
C PRO A 88 -26.13 -12.75 -5.64
N GLU A 89 -25.51 -12.08 -6.63
CA GLU A 89 -24.39 -12.65 -7.41
C GLU A 89 -23.11 -12.72 -6.56
N VAL A 90 -22.81 -11.69 -5.76
CA VAL A 90 -21.68 -11.71 -4.82
C VAL A 90 -21.89 -12.78 -3.75
N HIS A 91 -23.09 -12.89 -3.19
CA HIS A 91 -23.44 -13.95 -2.21
C HIS A 91 -23.27 -15.35 -2.81
N ARG A 92 -23.59 -15.48 -4.09
CA ARG A 92 -23.41 -16.75 -4.81
C ARG A 92 -21.92 -17.05 -4.99
N LEU A 93 -21.09 -16.07 -5.37
CA LEU A 93 -19.65 -16.25 -5.51
C LEU A 93 -18.96 -16.63 -4.20
N ILE A 94 -19.32 -16.00 -3.07
CA ILE A 94 -18.78 -16.36 -1.74
C ILE A 94 -19.12 -17.83 -1.42
N ARG A 95 -20.39 -18.23 -1.59
CA ARG A 95 -20.85 -19.60 -1.33
C ARG A 95 -20.23 -20.64 -2.27
N GLU A 96 -20.10 -20.32 -3.56
CA GLU A 96 -19.51 -21.21 -4.58
C GLU A 96 -18.00 -21.37 -4.39
N SER A 97 -17.31 -20.36 -3.84
CA SER A 97 -15.87 -20.44 -3.52
C SER A 97 -15.59 -21.46 -2.40
N GLY A 98 -16.54 -21.63 -1.48
CA GLY A 98 -16.51 -22.69 -0.46
C GLY A 98 -15.20 -22.68 0.36
N PRO A 99 -14.57 -23.84 0.61
CA PRO A 99 -13.39 -23.95 1.48
C PRO A 99 -12.10 -23.36 0.87
N ARG A 100 -12.17 -22.77 -0.34
CA ARG A 100 -11.02 -22.14 -1.00
C ARG A 100 -10.91 -20.64 -0.72
N LEU A 101 -11.91 -20.08 -0.05
CA LEU A 101 -11.92 -18.69 0.39
C LEU A 101 -11.53 -18.62 1.86
N TYR A 102 -10.63 -17.70 2.20
CA TYR A 102 -10.31 -17.41 3.59
C TYR A 102 -10.12 -15.91 3.79
N VAL A 103 -10.52 -15.40 4.95
CA VAL A 103 -10.26 -14.01 5.36
C VAL A 103 -9.47 -14.03 6.65
N THR A 104 -8.34 -13.32 6.68
CA THR A 104 -7.40 -13.38 7.80
C THR A 104 -6.71 -12.04 8.02
N PRO A 105 -6.35 -11.73 9.28
CA PRO A 105 -5.46 -10.60 9.57
C PRO A 105 -3.98 -11.01 9.58
N HIS A 106 -3.66 -12.29 9.37
CA HIS A 106 -2.30 -12.81 9.51
C HIS A 106 -1.60 -12.93 8.15
N LEU A 107 -1.28 -11.78 7.53
CA LEU A 107 -0.71 -11.72 6.18
C LEU A 107 0.64 -12.47 6.06
N LYS A 108 1.45 -12.42 7.12
CA LYS A 108 2.78 -13.04 7.21
C LYS A 108 2.82 -14.53 6.88
N ALA A 109 1.80 -15.28 7.27
CA ALA A 109 1.74 -16.73 6.99
C ALA A 109 1.48 -17.04 5.51
N TRP A 110 0.83 -16.13 4.80
CA TRP A 110 0.35 -16.36 3.44
C TRP A 110 1.27 -15.76 2.38
N LEU A 111 1.84 -14.58 2.62
CA LEU A 111 2.73 -13.94 1.64
C LEU A 111 3.97 -14.76 1.32
N ARG A 112 4.45 -15.57 2.27
CA ARG A 112 5.60 -16.49 2.08
C ARG A 112 5.35 -17.60 1.06
N HIS A 113 4.09 -17.85 0.71
CA HIS A 113 3.68 -18.93 -0.19
C HIS A 113 2.75 -18.42 -1.31
N CYS A 114 2.74 -17.10 -1.53
CA CYS A 114 1.80 -16.43 -2.42
C CYS A 114 2.35 -16.36 -3.85
N ASP A 115 1.58 -16.81 -4.84
CA ASP A 115 1.93 -16.63 -6.25
C ASP A 115 1.47 -15.27 -6.79
N ASP A 116 0.30 -14.79 -6.34
CA ASP A 116 -0.30 -13.52 -6.77
C ASP A 116 -0.76 -12.68 -5.58
N TRP A 117 -0.01 -11.63 -5.28
CA TRP A 117 -0.36 -10.64 -4.26
C TRP A 117 -1.10 -9.46 -4.90
N VAL A 118 -2.42 -9.37 -4.67
CA VAL A 118 -3.25 -8.26 -5.16
C VAL A 118 -3.48 -7.23 -4.05
N GLU A 119 -2.90 -6.04 -4.21
CA GLU A 119 -2.97 -4.96 -3.23
C GLU A 119 -3.97 -3.87 -3.67
N ALA A 120 -4.91 -3.55 -2.79
CA ALA A 120 -6.06 -2.68 -3.06
C ALA A 120 -6.26 -1.55 -2.02
N LEU A 121 -5.27 -1.29 -1.16
CA LEU A 121 -5.32 -0.19 -0.19
C LEU A 121 -5.48 1.17 -0.87
N PRO A 122 -6.41 2.03 -0.44
CA PRO A 122 -6.67 3.30 -1.11
C PRO A 122 -5.48 4.27 -0.96
N ALA A 123 -5.07 4.90 -2.06
CA ALA A 123 -4.27 6.12 -2.03
C ALA A 123 -5.22 7.31 -1.88
N TYR A 124 -4.97 8.26 -0.98
CA TYR A 124 -5.75 9.51 -0.92
C TYR A 124 -5.05 10.60 -1.70
N ALA A 125 -5.79 11.44 -2.41
CA ALA A 125 -5.23 12.63 -3.02
C ALA A 125 -6.21 13.79 -2.93
N THR A 126 -5.65 14.98 -2.72
CA THR A 126 -6.37 16.25 -2.71
C THR A 126 -5.45 17.34 -3.25
N TYR A 127 -5.96 18.55 -3.41
CA TYR A 127 -5.15 19.73 -3.66
C TYR A 127 -5.72 20.91 -2.87
N GLN A 128 -4.88 21.93 -2.75
CA GLN A 128 -5.25 23.24 -2.23
C GLN A 128 -4.81 24.32 -3.21
N ILE A 129 -5.63 25.36 -3.33
CA ILE A 129 -5.26 26.56 -4.08
C ILE A 129 -4.73 27.61 -3.11
N VAL A 130 -3.46 27.99 -3.31
CA VAL A 130 -2.74 28.96 -2.49
C VAL A 130 -2.65 30.27 -3.27
N PRO A 131 -3.28 31.37 -2.82
CA PRO A 131 -3.15 32.68 -3.45
C PRO A 131 -1.68 33.14 -3.49
N LYS A 132 -1.29 33.80 -4.59
CA LYS A 132 0.04 34.40 -4.77
C LYS A 132 -0.11 35.78 -5.41
N ASP A 133 0.90 36.63 -5.27
CA ASP A 133 0.92 37.93 -5.95
C ASP A 133 0.82 37.72 -7.47
N GLY A 134 -0.23 38.28 -8.09
CA GLY A 134 -0.51 38.13 -9.52
C GLY A 134 -1.12 36.80 -9.96
N GLY A 135 -1.59 35.94 -9.04
CA GLY A 135 -2.31 34.71 -9.40
C GLY A 135 -2.50 33.72 -8.24
N TYR A 136 -2.32 32.44 -8.54
CA TYR A 136 -2.41 31.36 -7.55
C TYR A 136 -1.52 30.18 -7.91
N GLU A 137 -1.17 29.40 -6.89
CA GLU A 137 -0.45 28.14 -7.00
C GLU A 137 -1.38 26.98 -6.61
N VAL A 138 -1.30 25.87 -7.33
CA VAL A 138 -1.99 24.62 -6.96
C VAL A 138 -0.98 23.72 -6.28
N SER A 139 -1.26 23.33 -5.04
CA SER A 139 -0.48 22.35 -4.28
C SER A 139 -1.26 21.05 -4.21
N ALA A 140 -0.77 19.99 -4.87
CA ALA A 140 -1.36 18.66 -4.81
C ALA A 140 -0.71 17.85 -3.68
N TRP A 141 -1.55 17.20 -2.87
CA TRP A 141 -1.14 16.30 -1.81
C TRP A 141 -1.66 14.89 -2.08
N VAL A 142 -0.76 13.90 -2.01
CA VAL A 142 -1.09 12.49 -2.19
C VAL A 142 -0.56 11.72 -1.00
N GLN A 143 -1.45 11.07 -0.26
CA GLN A 143 -1.12 10.21 0.85
C GLN A 143 -0.59 8.88 0.34
N ARG A 144 0.70 8.64 0.57
CA ARG A 144 1.39 7.40 0.18
C ARG A 144 1.83 6.56 1.38
N SER A 145 1.75 7.11 2.60
CA SER A 145 2.26 6.48 3.82
C SER A 145 1.67 5.09 4.08
N ILE A 146 0.35 4.93 3.91
CA ILE A 146 -0.33 3.64 4.13
C ILE A 146 0.18 2.56 3.17
N LEU A 147 0.40 2.91 1.90
CA LEU A 147 0.96 1.97 0.91
C LEU A 147 2.41 1.64 1.23
N GLU A 148 3.21 2.66 1.57
CA GLU A 148 4.59 2.48 2.00
C GLU A 148 4.70 1.53 3.19
N ASP A 149 3.91 1.77 4.24
CA ASP A 149 3.88 0.94 5.44
C ASP A 149 3.56 -0.51 5.09
N MET A 150 2.54 -0.72 4.26
CA MET A 150 2.13 -2.05 3.81
C MET A 150 3.30 -2.75 3.09
N TYR A 151 3.85 -2.14 2.04
CA TYR A 151 4.90 -2.80 1.24
C TYR A 151 6.19 -3.02 2.02
N ARG A 152 6.61 -2.06 2.86
CA ARG A 152 7.82 -2.19 3.67
C ARG A 152 7.65 -3.25 4.77
N ARG A 153 6.49 -3.25 5.45
CA ARG A 153 6.16 -4.24 6.49
C ARG A 153 6.26 -5.67 6.00
N HIS A 154 5.83 -5.90 4.77
CA HIS A 154 5.72 -7.25 4.21
C HIS A 154 6.84 -7.62 3.24
N ALA A 155 7.83 -6.74 3.06
CA ALA A 155 8.97 -7.01 2.18
C ALA A 155 9.79 -8.22 2.62
N GLU A 156 9.97 -8.46 3.93
CA GLU A 156 10.68 -9.65 4.43
C GLU A 156 9.98 -10.95 4.03
N ASP A 157 8.67 -11.02 4.22
CA ASP A 157 7.87 -12.19 3.88
C ASP A 157 7.84 -12.42 2.36
N TRP A 158 7.84 -11.33 1.59
CA TRP A 158 7.95 -11.39 0.13
C TRP A 158 9.34 -11.86 -0.34
N ALA A 159 10.42 -11.42 0.31
CA ALA A 159 11.77 -11.92 0.03
C ALA A 159 11.88 -13.43 0.29
N LEU A 160 11.30 -13.90 1.40
CA LEU A 160 11.26 -15.33 1.72
C LEU A 160 10.42 -16.14 0.71
N ASN A 161 9.31 -15.57 0.22
CA ASN A 161 8.53 -16.17 -0.86
C ASN A 161 9.35 -16.32 -2.15
N ILE A 162 10.08 -15.28 -2.54
CA ILE A 162 10.97 -15.31 -3.71
C ILE A 162 12.07 -16.38 -3.53
N GLU A 163 12.64 -16.49 -2.33
CA GLU A 163 13.65 -17.52 -2.01
C GLU A 163 13.09 -18.94 -2.11
N GLU A 164 11.86 -19.16 -1.65
CA GLU A 164 11.17 -20.44 -1.81
C GLU A 164 10.91 -20.75 -3.30
N VAL A 165 10.45 -19.78 -4.09
CA VAL A 165 10.29 -19.93 -5.54
C VAL A 165 11.61 -20.33 -6.19
N MET A 166 12.70 -19.62 -5.89
CA MET A 166 14.03 -19.97 -6.37
C MET A 166 14.47 -21.37 -5.94
N ALA A 167 14.17 -21.77 -4.69
CA ALA A 167 14.44 -23.13 -4.22
C ALA A 167 13.67 -24.18 -5.04
N THR A 168 12.40 -23.93 -5.37
CA THR A 168 11.63 -24.84 -6.25
C THR A 168 12.16 -24.90 -7.69
N GLU A 169 12.71 -23.79 -8.21
CA GLU A 169 13.41 -23.77 -9.50
C GLU A 169 14.70 -24.61 -9.47
N HIS A 170 15.52 -24.46 -8.44
CA HIS A 170 16.75 -25.26 -8.28
C HIS A 170 16.42 -26.76 -8.13
N ILE A 171 15.35 -27.09 -7.41
CA ILE A 171 14.85 -28.46 -7.26
C ILE A 171 14.37 -29.01 -8.60
N ALA A 172 13.64 -28.22 -9.39
CA ALA A 172 13.20 -28.64 -10.72
C ALA A 172 14.41 -28.93 -11.64
N LEU A 173 15.42 -28.05 -11.66
CA LEU A 173 16.67 -28.28 -12.40
C LEU A 173 17.45 -29.51 -11.88
N ALA A 174 17.46 -29.72 -10.57
CA ALA A 174 18.09 -30.90 -9.97
C ALA A 174 17.42 -32.21 -10.43
N ARG A 175 16.08 -32.23 -10.52
CA ARG A 175 15.35 -33.38 -11.10
C ARG A 175 15.69 -33.57 -12.58
N GLU A 176 15.80 -32.49 -13.35
CA GLU A 176 16.23 -32.56 -14.76
C GLU A 176 17.62 -33.22 -14.88
N ILE A 177 18.59 -32.77 -14.09
CA ILE A 177 19.97 -33.30 -14.07
C ILE A 177 20.00 -34.77 -13.64
N LEU A 178 19.28 -35.15 -12.58
CA LEU A 178 19.23 -36.54 -12.13
C LEU A 178 18.54 -37.44 -13.15
N ALA A 179 17.51 -36.92 -13.83
CA ALA A 179 16.85 -37.66 -14.90
C ALA A 179 17.79 -37.86 -16.10
N GLU A 180 18.73 -36.95 -16.37
CA GLU A 180 19.78 -37.14 -17.39
C GLU A 180 20.71 -38.29 -16.99
N ALA A 181 21.17 -38.29 -15.72
CA ALA A 181 22.01 -39.36 -15.19
C ALA A 181 21.32 -40.74 -15.19
N GLU A 182 20.00 -40.80 -14.93
CA GLU A 182 19.21 -42.02 -14.94
C GLU A 182 18.68 -42.42 -16.34
N GLY A 183 18.92 -41.60 -17.37
CA GLY A 183 18.46 -41.87 -18.73
C GLY A 183 16.93 -41.88 -18.89
N LEU A 184 16.20 -41.03 -18.15
CA LEU A 184 14.74 -40.97 -18.22
C LEU A 184 14.26 -40.22 -19.47
N ASP A 185 13.27 -40.74 -20.18
CA ASP A 185 12.74 -40.12 -21.40
C ASP A 185 11.72 -39.00 -21.12
N ASP A 186 10.85 -39.14 -20.11
CA ASP A 186 9.85 -38.14 -19.76
C ASP A 186 10.47 -37.00 -18.94
N ARG A 187 10.53 -35.80 -19.54
CA ARG A 187 11.05 -34.57 -18.94
C ARG A 187 9.96 -33.60 -18.50
N SER A 188 8.69 -34.01 -18.54
CA SER A 188 7.61 -33.20 -18.00
C SER A 188 7.74 -33.09 -16.49
N GLU A 189 7.35 -31.95 -15.92
CA GLU A 189 7.39 -31.74 -14.46
C GLU A 189 6.65 -32.85 -13.70
N ARG A 190 5.49 -33.27 -14.22
CA ARG A 190 4.72 -34.37 -13.64
C ARG A 190 5.47 -35.70 -13.71
N GLY A 191 6.05 -36.03 -14.85
CA GLY A 191 6.84 -37.26 -15.03
C GLY A 191 8.03 -37.31 -14.07
N LEU A 192 8.75 -36.19 -13.95
CA LEU A 192 9.88 -36.06 -13.01
C LEU A 192 9.45 -36.18 -11.55
N LEU A 193 8.33 -35.56 -11.16
CA LEU A 193 7.76 -35.70 -9.80
C LEU A 193 7.39 -37.16 -9.48
N GLU A 194 6.82 -37.88 -10.44
CA GLU A 194 6.47 -39.29 -10.27
C GLU A 194 7.72 -40.18 -10.21
N ALA A 195 8.73 -39.92 -11.05
CA ALA A 195 9.97 -40.70 -11.13
C ALA A 195 10.88 -40.57 -9.90
N PHE A 196 10.90 -39.39 -9.26
CA PHE A 196 11.74 -39.13 -8.08
C PHE A 196 11.02 -39.27 -6.75
N ARG A 197 9.79 -39.79 -6.73
CA ARG A 197 9.10 -40.12 -5.47
C ARG A 197 9.91 -41.14 -4.67
N GLY A 198 10.21 -40.83 -3.41
CA GLY A 198 11.07 -41.63 -2.53
C GLY A 198 12.58 -41.36 -2.70
N LYS A 199 12.98 -40.44 -3.59
CA LYS A 199 14.38 -40.01 -3.82
C LYS A 199 14.62 -38.55 -3.39
N GLU A 200 13.79 -38.03 -2.49
CA GLU A 200 13.75 -36.60 -2.10
C GLU A 200 15.12 -36.10 -1.60
N ARG A 201 15.88 -36.95 -0.90
CA ARG A 201 17.22 -36.60 -0.39
C ARG A 201 18.25 -36.37 -1.50
N ALA A 202 18.20 -37.17 -2.56
CA ALA A 202 19.12 -37.03 -3.70
C ALA A 202 18.80 -35.74 -4.47
N VAL A 203 17.50 -35.48 -4.70
CA VAL A 203 17.01 -34.24 -5.32
C VAL A 203 17.44 -33.02 -4.52
N ALA A 204 17.23 -33.03 -3.20
CA ALA A 204 17.59 -31.90 -2.33
C ALA A 204 19.11 -31.64 -2.30
N ALA A 205 19.93 -32.70 -2.31
CA ALA A 205 21.38 -32.57 -2.37
C ALA A 205 21.88 -32.00 -3.71
N ALA A 206 21.31 -32.45 -4.83
CA ALA A 206 21.60 -31.91 -6.15
C ALA A 206 21.14 -30.45 -6.28
N ALA A 207 19.97 -30.11 -5.73
CA ALA A 207 19.46 -28.74 -5.71
C ALA A 207 20.37 -27.79 -4.92
N ALA A 208 20.98 -28.24 -3.83
CA ALA A 208 21.94 -27.43 -3.07
C ALA A 208 23.19 -27.10 -3.90
N LEU A 209 23.67 -28.04 -4.74
CA LEU A 209 24.78 -27.81 -5.68
C LEU A 209 24.40 -26.80 -6.77
N VAL A 210 23.19 -26.92 -7.34
CA VAL A 210 22.67 -25.95 -8.33
C VAL A 210 22.55 -24.55 -7.72
N GLU A 211 22.01 -24.44 -6.52
CA GLU A 211 21.89 -23.17 -5.81
C GLU A 211 23.25 -22.52 -5.59
N ARG A 212 24.27 -23.30 -5.19
CA ARG A 212 25.64 -22.80 -5.02
C ARG A 212 26.16 -22.15 -6.31
N VAL A 213 25.98 -22.81 -7.46
CA VAL A 213 26.39 -22.25 -8.76
C VAL A 213 25.70 -20.91 -9.02
N TYR A 214 24.38 -20.83 -8.81
CA TYR A 214 23.65 -19.58 -9.01
C TYR A 214 24.15 -18.46 -8.07
N ARG A 215 24.49 -18.77 -6.82
CA ARG A 215 25.04 -17.78 -5.86
C ARG A 215 26.45 -17.31 -6.22
N GLU A 216 27.26 -18.16 -6.84
CA GLU A 216 28.64 -17.85 -7.24
C GLU A 216 28.72 -17.14 -8.60
N HIS A 217 27.80 -17.41 -9.53
CA HIS A 217 27.81 -16.88 -10.91
C HIS A 217 26.53 -16.13 -11.33
N PRO A 218 26.00 -15.18 -10.51
CA PRO A 218 24.76 -14.50 -10.84
C PRO A 218 24.87 -13.59 -12.08
N VAL A 219 26.07 -13.06 -12.38
CA VAL A 219 26.29 -12.12 -13.50
C VAL A 219 26.32 -12.88 -14.83
N GLU A 220 26.98 -14.02 -14.88
CA GLU A 220 27.08 -14.87 -16.07
C GLU A 220 25.71 -15.45 -16.44
N VAL A 221 24.95 -15.90 -15.44
CA VAL A 221 23.56 -16.34 -15.62
C VAL A 221 22.69 -15.19 -16.15
N ALA A 222 22.83 -14.00 -15.58
CA ALA A 222 22.08 -12.83 -16.05
C ALA A 222 22.46 -12.42 -17.49
N GLY A 223 23.74 -12.53 -17.86
CA GLY A 223 24.23 -12.26 -19.21
C GLY A 223 23.60 -13.18 -20.25
N ILE A 224 23.55 -14.48 -19.98
CA ILE A 224 22.84 -15.44 -20.84
C ILE A 224 21.35 -15.08 -20.95
N GLY A 225 20.72 -14.71 -19.83
CA GLY A 225 19.33 -14.30 -19.76
C GLY A 225 19.03 -13.12 -20.69
N GLU A 226 19.85 -12.07 -20.62
CA GLU A 226 19.67 -10.87 -21.43
C GLU A 226 19.98 -11.12 -22.92
N GLU A 227 21.10 -11.78 -23.24
CA GLU A 227 21.51 -12.06 -24.62
C GLU A 227 20.50 -12.91 -25.39
N ARG A 228 19.82 -13.83 -24.70
CA ARG A 228 18.90 -14.80 -25.32
C ARG A 228 17.42 -14.53 -25.03
N GLY A 229 17.10 -13.51 -24.22
CA GLY A 229 15.73 -13.22 -23.79
C GLY A 229 15.12 -14.34 -22.94
N LEU A 230 15.94 -14.96 -22.09
CA LEU A 230 15.54 -16.07 -21.21
C LEU A 230 15.25 -15.59 -19.79
N GLY A 231 14.32 -16.28 -19.11
CA GLY A 231 14.11 -16.12 -17.68
C GLY A 231 15.29 -16.66 -16.86
N ARG A 232 15.35 -16.29 -15.58
CA ARG A 232 16.43 -16.68 -14.66
C ARG A 232 16.71 -18.19 -14.66
N MET A 233 15.66 -19.00 -14.51
CA MET A 233 15.82 -20.46 -14.44
C MET A 233 16.31 -21.04 -15.77
N GLU A 234 15.77 -20.56 -16.89
CA GLU A 234 16.19 -20.98 -18.23
C GLU A 234 17.65 -20.61 -18.51
N ALA A 235 18.07 -19.41 -18.12
CA ALA A 235 19.46 -18.98 -18.24
C ALA A 235 20.39 -19.80 -17.33
N LEU A 236 19.97 -20.11 -16.10
CA LEU A 236 20.72 -20.99 -15.21
C LEU A 236 20.84 -22.41 -15.79
N ARG A 237 19.78 -22.97 -16.38
CA ARG A 237 19.82 -24.28 -17.05
C ARG A 237 20.91 -24.33 -18.14
N GLU A 238 20.99 -23.29 -18.95
CA GLU A 238 22.03 -23.19 -19.99
C GLU A 238 23.42 -23.04 -19.38
N PHE A 239 23.58 -22.17 -18.38
CA PHE A 239 24.86 -21.98 -17.69
C PHE A 239 25.38 -23.27 -17.06
N LEU A 240 24.50 -24.02 -16.37
CA LEU A 240 24.86 -25.29 -15.76
C LEU A 240 25.48 -26.27 -16.77
N SER A 241 25.00 -26.24 -18.02
CA SER A 241 25.50 -27.11 -19.10
C SER A 241 26.82 -26.66 -19.70
N SER A 242 27.27 -25.44 -19.41
CA SER A 242 28.57 -24.91 -19.81
C SER A 242 29.68 -25.15 -18.76
N LEU A 243 29.33 -25.70 -17.59
CA LEU A 243 30.28 -25.96 -16.52
C LEU A 243 31.32 -27.03 -16.91
N PRO A 244 32.55 -26.96 -16.36
CA PRO A 244 33.57 -27.98 -16.56
C PRO A 244 33.11 -29.39 -16.17
N GLU A 245 33.61 -30.42 -16.86
CA GLU A 245 33.21 -31.83 -16.62
C GLU A 245 33.46 -32.32 -15.18
N ASP A 246 34.48 -31.77 -14.52
CA ASP A 246 34.85 -32.09 -13.14
C ASP A 246 34.02 -31.33 -12.08
N HIS A 247 33.21 -30.35 -12.51
CA HIS A 247 32.36 -29.60 -11.60
C HIS A 247 31.33 -30.51 -10.93
N PRO A 248 31.03 -30.37 -9.61
CA PRO A 248 30.12 -31.25 -8.88
C PRO A 248 28.76 -31.48 -9.56
N VAL A 249 28.17 -30.44 -10.15
CA VAL A 249 26.90 -30.58 -10.91
C VAL A 249 27.05 -31.50 -12.13
N GLN A 250 28.13 -31.37 -12.90
CA GLN A 250 28.39 -32.24 -14.06
C GLN A 250 28.71 -33.68 -13.63
N ARG A 251 29.39 -33.84 -12.49
CA ARG A 251 29.61 -35.17 -11.91
C ARG A 251 28.30 -35.85 -11.51
N VAL A 252 27.34 -35.13 -10.93
CA VAL A 252 25.98 -35.67 -10.69
C VAL A 252 25.31 -36.07 -12.00
N ARG A 253 25.39 -35.22 -13.03
CA ARG A 253 24.87 -35.54 -14.38
C ARG A 253 25.50 -36.81 -14.97
N ASN A 254 26.75 -37.08 -14.62
CA ASN A 254 27.51 -38.27 -15.03
C ASN A 254 27.33 -39.49 -14.09
N GLY A 255 26.48 -39.39 -13.06
CA GLY A 255 26.09 -40.51 -12.19
C GLY A 255 26.70 -40.55 -10.79
N ASP A 256 27.49 -39.56 -10.39
CA ASP A 256 28.00 -39.47 -9.00
C ASP A 256 26.87 -39.16 -7.99
N ASP A 257 26.99 -39.69 -6.76
CA ASP A 257 26.00 -39.47 -5.71
C ASP A 257 25.97 -38.00 -5.25
N PRO A 258 24.85 -37.26 -5.47
CA PRO A 258 24.75 -35.85 -5.08
C PRO A 258 24.87 -35.64 -3.56
N ALA A 259 24.49 -36.61 -2.72
CA ALA A 259 24.58 -36.48 -1.27
C ALA A 259 26.03 -36.53 -0.77
N ILE A 260 26.90 -37.27 -1.46
CA ILE A 260 28.35 -37.30 -1.17
C ILE A 260 28.98 -35.98 -1.62
N LEU A 261 28.69 -35.54 -2.84
CA LEU A 261 29.22 -34.29 -3.39
C LEU A 261 28.78 -33.08 -2.57
N ALA A 262 27.49 -32.95 -2.25
CA ALA A 262 26.98 -31.88 -1.40
C ALA A 262 27.66 -31.86 -0.01
N ARG A 263 28.03 -33.03 0.54
CA ARG A 263 28.78 -33.10 1.79
C ARG A 263 30.22 -32.62 1.63
N GLN A 264 30.90 -33.00 0.55
CA GLN A 264 32.26 -32.55 0.24
C GLN A 264 32.31 -31.03 0.06
N GLU A 265 31.26 -30.46 -0.54
CA GLU A 265 31.09 -29.02 -0.76
C GLU A 265 30.58 -28.25 0.50
N GLY A 266 30.36 -28.93 1.63
CA GLY A 266 29.87 -28.29 2.86
C GLY A 266 28.39 -27.89 2.85
N LEU A 267 27.60 -28.42 1.91
CA LEU A 267 26.20 -28.03 1.65
C LEU A 267 25.16 -28.90 2.37
N ARG A 268 25.57 -29.71 3.35
CA ARG A 268 24.66 -30.65 4.05
C ARG A 268 23.46 -29.94 4.69
N ALA A 269 23.70 -28.87 5.44
CA ALA A 269 22.62 -28.12 6.09
C ALA A 269 21.67 -27.50 5.05
N ARG A 270 22.19 -27.09 3.89
CA ARG A 270 21.37 -26.53 2.82
C ARG A 270 20.51 -27.59 2.15
N ALA A 271 21.07 -28.77 1.87
CA ALA A 271 20.31 -29.92 1.36
C ALA A 271 19.20 -30.35 2.34
N GLU A 272 19.45 -30.34 3.65
CA GLU A 272 18.44 -30.61 4.67
C GLU A 272 17.30 -29.57 4.66
N ALA A 273 17.62 -28.28 4.43
CA ALA A 273 16.63 -27.21 4.33
C ALA A 273 15.77 -27.29 3.05
N LEU A 274 16.30 -27.83 1.95
CA LEU A 274 15.57 -28.00 0.67
C LEU A 274 14.71 -29.26 0.63
N LEU A 275 14.96 -30.22 1.52
CA LEU A 275 14.26 -31.51 1.55
C LEU A 275 12.72 -31.40 1.60
N PRO A 276 12.11 -30.49 2.39
CA PRO A 276 10.64 -30.37 2.44
C PRO A 276 9.98 -29.90 1.14
N LEU A 277 10.77 -29.37 0.19
CA LEU A 277 10.29 -28.88 -1.10
C LEU A 277 10.56 -29.88 -2.23
N ALA A 278 11.30 -30.96 -1.95
CA ALA A 278 11.87 -31.86 -2.96
C ALA A 278 10.84 -32.70 -3.72
N ASP A 279 9.57 -32.73 -3.30
CA ASP A 279 8.43 -33.38 -3.94
C ASP A 279 7.35 -32.38 -4.43
N LEU A 280 7.59 -31.08 -4.29
CA LEU A 280 6.67 -30.03 -4.75
C LEU A 280 6.93 -29.64 -6.22
N PRO A 281 5.91 -29.20 -6.97
CA PRO A 281 6.10 -28.62 -8.29
C PRO A 281 6.87 -27.29 -8.21
N ARG A 282 7.46 -26.90 -9.33
CA ARG A 282 8.05 -25.58 -9.53
C ARG A 282 6.97 -24.51 -9.39
N ARG A 283 7.29 -23.44 -8.67
CA ARG A 283 6.49 -22.22 -8.67
C ARG A 283 7.03 -21.24 -9.72
N GLY A 284 6.13 -20.52 -10.40
CA GLY A 284 6.52 -19.43 -11.30
C GLY A 284 7.02 -18.22 -10.53
N LEU A 285 7.56 -17.21 -11.23
CA LEU A 285 7.89 -15.94 -10.59
C LEU A 285 6.64 -15.34 -9.94
N PRO A 286 6.71 -14.95 -8.66
CA PRO A 286 5.55 -14.47 -7.95
C PRO A 286 5.22 -13.03 -8.41
N CYS A 287 3.94 -12.67 -8.38
CA CYS A 287 3.41 -11.44 -8.94
C CYS A 287 2.85 -10.52 -7.86
N ILE A 288 3.18 -9.23 -7.94
CA ILE A 288 2.50 -8.17 -7.19
C ILE A 288 1.63 -7.38 -8.15
N HIS A 289 0.36 -7.26 -7.82
CA HIS A 289 -0.65 -6.55 -8.58
C HIS A 289 -1.11 -5.33 -7.78
N VAL A 290 -0.76 -4.14 -8.25
CA VAL A 290 -1.24 -2.88 -7.70
C VAL A 290 -2.61 -2.58 -8.32
N LEU A 291 -3.67 -2.80 -7.55
CA LEU A 291 -5.06 -2.61 -8.00
C LEU A 291 -5.53 -1.16 -7.78
N THR A 292 -4.98 -0.50 -6.76
CA THR A 292 -5.31 0.87 -6.35
C THR A 292 -4.96 1.89 -7.40
N THR A 293 -5.80 2.91 -7.57
CA THR A 293 -5.50 4.01 -8.48
C THR A 293 -4.33 4.86 -8.00
N LEU A 294 -3.28 4.88 -8.82
CA LEU A 294 -2.06 5.67 -8.65
C LEU A 294 -1.85 6.63 -9.83
N GLY A 295 -1.01 7.64 -9.63
CA GLY A 295 -0.53 8.50 -10.71
C GLY A 295 0.41 7.76 -11.66
N PRO A 296 0.55 8.22 -12.93
CA PRO A 296 1.48 7.61 -13.88
C PRO A 296 2.93 7.56 -13.38
N GLY A 297 3.52 6.37 -13.37
CA GLY A 297 4.87 6.07 -12.93
C GLY A 297 5.01 5.72 -11.45
N GLU A 298 3.97 5.83 -10.64
CA GLU A 298 4.08 5.64 -9.19
C GLU A 298 4.37 4.19 -8.78
N SER A 299 3.83 3.20 -9.49
CA SER A 299 4.16 1.79 -9.22
C SER A 299 5.66 1.52 -9.44
N GLU A 300 6.23 2.08 -10.51
CA GLU A 300 7.65 1.91 -10.87
C GLU A 300 8.60 2.70 -9.95
N VAL A 301 8.16 3.86 -9.47
CA VAL A 301 8.98 4.79 -8.68
C VAL A 301 8.90 4.50 -7.19
N TYR A 302 7.69 4.28 -6.65
CA TYR A 302 7.46 4.16 -5.22
C TYR A 302 7.32 2.71 -4.77
N VAL A 303 6.33 1.97 -5.29
CA VAL A 303 6.04 0.59 -4.85
C VAL A 303 7.24 -0.32 -5.04
N ARG A 304 7.82 -0.29 -6.25
CA ARG A 304 9.08 -0.99 -6.54
C ARG A 304 10.20 -0.59 -5.57
N ASN A 305 10.38 0.71 -5.33
CA ASN A 305 11.45 1.19 -4.47
C ASN A 305 11.32 0.70 -3.03
N TRP A 306 10.12 0.81 -2.44
CA TRP A 306 9.87 0.40 -1.07
C TRP A 306 10.14 -1.09 -0.84
N LEU A 307 9.70 -1.93 -1.78
CA LEU A 307 9.91 -3.37 -1.73
C LEU A 307 11.38 -3.73 -1.92
N GLU A 308 11.98 -3.31 -3.03
CA GLU A 308 13.35 -3.72 -3.39
C GLU A 308 14.37 -3.23 -2.36
N GLU A 309 14.20 -2.02 -1.83
CA GLU A 309 15.05 -1.50 -0.74
C GLU A 309 14.89 -2.33 0.54
N ALA A 310 13.66 -2.56 1.01
CA ALA A 310 13.42 -3.27 2.26
C ALA A 310 13.86 -4.74 2.17
N MET A 311 13.66 -5.39 1.01
CA MET A 311 14.17 -6.74 0.75
C MET A 311 15.71 -6.77 0.75
N ALA A 312 16.37 -5.84 0.06
CA ALA A 312 17.84 -5.79 0.01
C ALA A 312 18.44 -5.58 1.42
N LEU A 313 17.87 -4.66 2.20
CA LEU A 313 18.26 -4.44 3.60
C LEU A 313 18.13 -5.72 4.43
N PHE A 314 17.00 -6.41 4.31
CA PHE A 314 16.75 -7.68 5.01
C PHE A 314 17.74 -8.77 4.63
N VAL A 315 17.94 -9.00 3.33
CA VAL A 315 18.81 -10.09 2.86
C VAL A 315 20.27 -9.84 3.23
N VAL A 316 20.76 -8.61 3.10
CA VAL A 316 22.12 -8.25 3.52
C VAL A 316 22.26 -8.41 5.04
N SER A 317 21.31 -7.90 5.83
CA SER A 317 21.38 -8.01 7.29
C SER A 317 21.42 -9.47 7.76
N ARG A 318 20.62 -10.34 7.14
CA ARG A 318 20.60 -11.77 7.43
C ARG A 318 21.89 -12.49 7.02
N GLU A 319 22.44 -12.19 5.83
CA GLU A 319 23.67 -12.83 5.35
C GLU A 319 24.89 -12.48 6.23
N TYR A 320 24.95 -11.25 6.74
CA TYR A 320 26.07 -10.78 7.58
C TYR A 320 25.81 -10.93 9.09
N GLY A 321 24.72 -11.61 9.50
CA GLY A 321 24.43 -11.89 10.91
C GLY A 321 24.13 -10.66 11.76
N LEU A 322 23.46 -9.66 11.19
CA LEU A 322 23.19 -8.37 11.82
C LEU A 322 21.83 -8.29 12.54
N GLU A 323 20.99 -9.31 12.44
CA GLU A 323 19.61 -9.28 12.96
C GLU A 323 19.51 -8.98 14.47
N ASP A 324 20.44 -9.50 15.28
CA ASP A 324 20.48 -9.21 16.72
C ASP A 324 20.81 -7.73 17.01
N LYS A 325 21.75 -7.16 16.24
CA LYS A 325 22.08 -5.72 16.32
C LYS A 325 20.90 -4.85 15.90
N VAL A 326 20.18 -5.28 14.85
CA VAL A 326 18.96 -4.60 14.38
C VAL A 326 17.88 -4.63 15.47
N ALA A 327 17.65 -5.78 16.09
CA ALA A 327 16.70 -5.90 17.19
C ALA A 327 17.08 -5.02 18.39
N GLN A 328 18.37 -4.96 18.74
CA GLN A 328 18.88 -4.08 19.78
C GLN A 328 18.62 -2.60 19.45
N ARG A 329 18.97 -2.15 18.24
CA ARG A 329 18.76 -0.76 17.79
C ARG A 329 17.28 -0.35 17.80
N VAL A 330 16.38 -1.26 17.41
CA VAL A 330 14.93 -1.02 17.53
C VAL A 330 14.50 -0.85 18.99
N GLY A 331 15.08 -1.61 19.91
CA GLY A 331 14.88 -1.43 21.35
C GLY A 331 15.41 -0.08 21.87
N GLU A 332 16.56 0.37 21.38
CA GLU A 332 17.15 1.68 21.70
C GLU A 332 16.21 2.82 21.27
N TYR A 333 15.61 2.75 20.08
CA TYR A 333 14.62 3.75 19.63
C TYR A 333 13.40 3.83 20.55
N ARG A 334 12.86 2.67 20.95
CA ARG A 334 11.72 2.62 21.89
C ARG A 334 12.10 3.24 23.23
N THR A 335 13.28 2.91 23.75
CA THR A 335 13.80 3.42 25.02
C THR A 335 13.97 4.94 24.99
N ARG A 336 14.51 5.49 23.89
CA ARG A 336 14.61 6.95 23.67
C ARG A 336 13.26 7.64 23.80
N ILE A 337 12.26 7.15 23.07
CA ILE A 337 10.95 7.81 23.00
C ILE A 337 10.20 7.67 24.33
N VAL A 338 10.29 6.52 25.00
CA VAL A 338 9.70 6.33 26.33
C VAL A 338 10.35 7.26 27.35
N SER A 339 11.69 7.34 27.40
CA SER A 339 12.42 8.19 28.36
C SER A 339 12.09 9.68 28.17
N VAL A 340 12.01 10.13 26.90
CA VAL A 340 11.56 11.48 26.56
C VAL A 340 10.10 11.70 26.93
N GLY A 341 9.22 10.72 26.66
CA GLY A 341 7.81 10.80 27.02
C GLY A 341 7.59 10.89 28.53
N GLU A 342 8.30 10.09 29.33
CA GLU A 342 8.25 10.15 30.79
C GLU A 342 8.73 11.50 31.35
N ARG A 343 9.74 12.09 30.71
CA ARG A 343 10.16 13.44 31.04
C ARG A 343 9.06 14.45 30.73
N LEU A 344 8.45 14.39 29.53
CA LEU A 344 7.42 15.35 29.13
C LEU A 344 6.15 15.22 29.96
N VAL A 345 5.78 14.01 30.40
CA VAL A 345 4.67 13.82 31.34
C VAL A 345 4.91 14.62 32.63
N ARG A 346 6.14 14.65 33.15
CA ARG A 346 6.50 15.47 34.32
C ARG A 346 6.58 16.97 33.99
N GLU A 347 7.14 17.32 32.83
CA GLU A 347 7.32 18.70 32.37
C GLU A 347 5.99 19.42 32.09
N LEU A 348 4.98 18.69 31.60
CA LEU A 348 3.66 19.20 31.22
C LEU A 348 2.55 18.86 32.22
N GLU A 349 2.92 18.33 33.40
CA GLU A 349 2.00 17.92 34.47
C GLU A 349 0.91 16.89 34.06
N LEU A 350 1.20 16.00 33.11
CA LEU A 350 0.26 15.03 32.52
C LEU A 350 0.17 13.68 33.28
N GLU A 351 0.58 13.63 34.55
CA GLU A 351 0.53 12.37 35.33
C GLU A 351 -0.92 11.89 35.52
N GLY A 352 -1.90 12.80 35.63
CA GLY A 352 -3.31 12.45 35.77
C GLY A 352 -3.86 11.70 34.55
N GLU A 353 -3.55 12.19 33.36
CA GLU A 353 -3.87 11.58 32.06
C GLU A 353 -3.18 10.23 31.91
N LEU A 354 -1.89 10.16 32.30
CA LEU A 354 -1.14 8.91 32.30
C LEU A 354 -1.76 7.86 33.24
N TYR A 355 -2.21 8.26 34.43
CA TYR A 355 -2.93 7.37 35.36
C TYR A 355 -4.22 6.80 34.78
N GLY A 356 -4.96 7.58 33.98
CA GLY A 356 -6.13 7.09 33.25
C GLY A 356 -5.76 5.96 32.29
N LEU A 357 -4.72 6.17 31.48
CA LEU A 357 -4.25 5.21 30.47
C LEU A 357 -3.59 3.96 31.06
N LEU A 358 -2.98 4.08 32.25
CA LEU A 358 -2.40 2.94 32.98
C LEU A 358 -3.41 1.83 33.28
N SER A 359 -4.70 2.18 33.41
CA SER A 359 -5.76 1.18 33.63
C SER A 359 -6.06 0.30 32.41
N GLU A 360 -5.67 0.75 31.22
CA GLU A 360 -5.91 0.08 29.94
C GLU A 360 -4.62 -0.49 29.32
N ALA A 361 -3.46 -0.23 29.93
CA ALA A 361 -2.14 -0.59 29.42
C ALA A 361 -1.46 -1.66 30.29
N ASP A 362 -0.68 -2.54 29.67
CA ASP A 362 0.02 -3.63 30.36
C ASP A 362 1.26 -3.14 31.14
N SER A 363 1.75 -1.93 30.84
CA SER A 363 2.95 -1.34 31.48
C SER A 363 2.91 0.19 31.44
N ARG A 364 3.76 0.83 32.26
CA ARG A 364 3.94 2.29 32.23
C ARG A 364 4.50 2.77 30.90
N GLU A 365 5.43 2.03 30.30
CA GLU A 365 5.95 2.36 28.96
C GLU A 365 4.84 2.40 27.92
N GLU A 366 3.96 1.40 27.93
CA GLU A 366 2.83 1.33 27.01
C GLU A 366 1.83 2.48 27.24
N ALA A 367 1.59 2.85 28.49
CA ALA A 367 0.75 4.00 28.82
C ALA A 367 1.36 5.32 28.31
N VAL A 368 2.69 5.50 28.43
CA VAL A 368 3.40 6.67 27.88
C VAL A 368 3.28 6.72 26.37
N LEU A 369 3.52 5.61 25.67
CA LEU A 369 3.40 5.57 24.20
C LEU A 369 1.98 5.86 23.73
N ARG A 370 0.96 5.34 24.43
CA ARG A 370 -0.45 5.67 24.16
C ARG A 370 -0.74 7.14 24.38
N LEU A 371 -0.21 7.74 25.44
CA LEU A 371 -0.35 9.17 25.71
C LEU A 371 0.23 9.99 24.54
N LEU A 372 1.45 9.71 24.11
CA LEU A 372 2.07 10.42 22.98
C LEU A 372 1.26 10.26 21.67
N ALA A 373 0.62 9.11 21.47
CA ALA A 373 -0.23 8.87 20.30
C ALA A 373 -1.61 9.57 20.41
N SER A 374 -2.16 9.70 21.62
CA SER A 374 -3.46 10.32 21.89
C SER A 374 -3.41 11.86 21.92
N TYR A 375 -2.26 12.45 22.26
CA TYR A 375 -2.05 13.89 22.34
C TYR A 375 -0.97 14.33 21.33
N PRO A 376 -1.36 14.67 20.08
CA PRO A 376 -0.42 14.97 18.99
C PRO A 376 0.59 16.07 19.33
N GLU A 377 0.19 17.08 20.11
CA GLU A 377 1.06 18.18 20.52
C GLU A 377 2.20 17.69 21.42
N VAL A 378 1.89 16.73 22.31
CA VAL A 378 2.88 16.09 23.20
C VAL A 378 3.78 15.14 22.42
N GLY A 379 3.22 14.39 21.46
CA GLY A 379 3.99 13.53 20.55
C GLY A 379 4.96 14.33 19.67
N GLU A 380 4.54 15.49 19.16
CA GLU A 380 5.41 16.40 18.41
C GLU A 380 6.54 16.95 19.30
N GLU A 381 6.22 17.36 20.53
CA GLU A 381 7.22 17.83 21.48
C GLU A 381 8.24 16.73 21.87
N ALA A 382 7.77 15.50 22.07
CA ALA A 382 8.62 14.34 22.31
C ALA A 382 9.56 14.09 21.13
N THR A 383 9.05 14.26 19.92
CA THR A 383 9.83 14.14 18.71
C THR A 383 10.91 15.21 18.61
N ASN A 384 10.55 16.46 18.88
CA ASN A 384 11.48 17.59 18.83
C ASN A 384 12.68 17.34 19.74
N LEU A 385 12.40 16.93 20.98
CA LEU A 385 13.43 16.62 21.96
C LEU A 385 14.26 15.38 21.56
N ALA A 386 13.62 14.30 21.10
CA ALA A 386 14.32 13.07 20.71
C ALA A 386 15.29 13.29 19.54
N ILE A 387 14.91 14.05 18.51
CA ILE A 387 15.78 14.39 17.37
C ILE A 387 17.03 15.13 17.84
N LEU A 388 16.88 16.11 18.73
CA LEU A 388 18.00 16.90 19.26
C LEU A 388 18.95 16.04 20.10
N LEU A 389 18.42 15.11 20.90
CA LEU A 389 19.21 14.17 21.69
C LEU A 389 20.00 13.18 20.82
N ASP A 390 19.37 12.64 19.78
CA ASP A 390 20.03 11.76 18.81
C ASP A 390 21.15 12.51 18.06
N ARG A 391 20.92 13.79 17.72
CA ARG A 391 21.93 14.65 17.06
C ARG A 391 23.15 14.92 17.93
N GLU A 392 22.97 14.98 19.25
CA GLU A 392 24.05 15.08 20.24
C GLU A 392 24.71 13.72 20.54
N GLY A 393 24.18 12.61 20.02
CA GLY A 393 24.70 11.26 20.26
C GLY A 393 24.52 10.80 21.70
N ARG A 394 23.46 11.25 22.38
CA ARG A 394 23.17 10.91 23.79
C ARG A 394 22.73 9.45 23.93
N ASP A 395 22.87 8.89 25.11
CA ASP A 395 22.33 7.55 25.41
C ASP A 395 20.79 7.56 25.32
N PRO A 396 20.11 6.48 24.84
CA PRO A 396 18.65 6.41 24.77
C PRO A 396 17.92 6.70 26.09
N GLU A 397 18.49 6.35 27.24
CA GLU A 397 17.88 6.61 28.56
C GLU A 397 18.05 8.07 29.01
N ASP A 398 19.02 8.80 28.42
CA ASP A 398 19.25 10.20 28.75
C ASP A 398 18.23 11.11 28.05
N ALA A 399 17.23 11.54 28.81
CA ALA A 399 16.23 12.51 28.38
C ALA A 399 16.52 13.96 28.83
N SER A 400 17.71 14.26 29.36
CA SER A 400 18.06 15.62 29.82
C SER A 400 17.97 16.66 28.69
N GLU A 401 17.85 17.96 29.02
CA GLU A 401 17.73 18.98 27.97
C GLU A 401 19.01 19.03 27.11
N PRO A 402 18.91 19.06 25.77
CA PRO A 402 20.05 19.18 24.89
C PRO A 402 20.81 20.48 25.17
N GLN A 403 22.13 20.40 25.08
CA GLN A 403 23.01 21.53 25.34
C GLN A 403 22.73 22.69 24.37
N ALA A 404 22.43 22.38 23.10
CA ALA A 404 22.08 23.37 22.10
C ALA A 404 20.85 24.21 22.49
N VAL A 405 19.83 23.59 23.11
CA VAL A 405 18.62 24.27 23.57
C VAL A 405 18.93 25.17 24.78
N LEU A 406 19.74 24.67 25.72
CA LEU A 406 20.16 25.46 26.89
C LEU A 406 21.03 26.66 26.52
N ASP A 407 21.84 26.54 25.47
CA ASP A 407 22.64 27.64 24.94
C ASP A 407 21.75 28.65 24.20
N HIS A 408 20.78 28.18 23.41
CA HIS A 408 19.78 29.02 22.74
C HIS A 408 18.95 29.84 23.74
N LEU A 409 18.43 29.21 24.79
CA LEU A 409 17.68 29.90 25.84
C LEU A 409 18.52 30.92 26.63
N ARG A 410 19.84 30.72 26.72
CA ARG A 410 20.76 31.70 27.33
C ARG A 410 21.01 32.88 26.39
N ALA A 411 21.06 32.65 25.09
CA ALA A 411 21.20 33.70 24.08
C ALA A 411 19.90 34.50 23.86
N HIS A 412 18.74 33.87 24.08
CA HIS A 412 17.40 34.41 23.81
C HIS A 412 16.52 34.50 25.07
N PRO A 413 16.85 35.36 26.05
CA PRO A 413 16.07 35.50 27.29
C PRO A 413 14.63 35.97 27.06
N GLU A 414 14.35 36.60 25.91
CA GLU A 414 13.01 37.01 25.50
C GLU A 414 12.00 35.86 25.40
N LEU A 415 12.45 34.64 25.09
CA LEU A 415 11.57 33.46 25.00
C LEU A 415 10.90 33.13 26.34
N ARG A 416 11.65 33.27 27.45
CA ARG A 416 11.11 33.09 28.81
C ARG A 416 10.12 34.19 29.17
N ILE A 417 10.41 35.43 28.79
CA ILE A 417 9.51 36.56 29.04
C ILE A 417 8.19 36.36 28.29
N GLN A 418 8.25 36.01 26.99
CA GLN A 418 7.07 35.73 26.18
C GLN A 418 6.25 34.56 26.73
N ALA A 419 6.91 33.49 27.20
CA ALA A 419 6.22 32.35 27.79
C ALA A 419 5.47 32.73 29.08
N LEU A 420 6.09 33.54 29.96
CA LEU A 420 5.43 34.07 31.16
C LEU A 420 4.21 34.94 30.81
N GLU A 421 4.32 35.79 29.80
CA GLU A 421 3.22 36.65 29.32
C GLU A 421 2.05 35.86 28.70
N GLU A 422 2.35 34.75 28.02
CA GLU A 422 1.34 33.85 27.45
C GLU A 422 0.57 33.10 28.54
N VAL A 423 1.27 32.49 29.51
CA VAL A 423 0.63 31.80 30.64
C VAL A 423 -0.21 32.77 31.46
N ALA A 424 0.33 33.96 31.77
CA ALA A 424 -0.40 35.01 32.49
C ALA A 424 -1.74 35.35 31.81
N ARG A 425 -1.72 35.48 30.47
CA ARG A 425 -2.88 35.82 29.66
C ARG A 425 -3.93 34.70 29.65
N GLU A 426 -3.51 33.45 29.55
CA GLU A 426 -4.41 32.29 29.48
C GLU A 426 -5.02 31.96 30.84
N SER A 427 -4.23 32.04 31.91
CA SER A 427 -4.69 31.80 33.28
C SER A 427 -5.42 33.02 33.88
N GLY A 428 -5.40 34.18 33.22
CA GLY A 428 -6.06 35.40 33.67
C GLY A 428 -5.42 36.06 34.91
N VAL A 429 -4.13 35.83 35.14
CA VAL A 429 -3.37 36.36 36.29
C VAL A 429 -2.24 37.30 35.83
N PRO A 430 -1.78 38.24 36.69
CA PRO A 430 -0.60 39.06 36.38
C PRO A 430 0.68 38.22 36.21
N VAL A 431 1.60 38.69 35.39
CA VAL A 431 2.90 38.01 35.12
C VAL A 431 3.70 37.77 36.41
N GLU A 432 3.64 38.69 37.38
CA GLU A 432 4.31 38.56 38.67
C GLU A 432 3.74 37.43 39.53
N GLN A 433 2.50 37.01 39.27
CA GLN A 433 1.84 35.92 39.97
C GLN A 433 2.20 34.57 39.34
N VAL A 434 2.40 34.51 38.02
CA VAL A 434 2.91 33.33 37.31
C VAL A 434 4.27 32.91 37.86
N GLY A 435 5.20 33.86 38.06
CA GLY A 435 6.53 33.56 38.61
C GLY A 435 6.58 33.19 40.10
N LYS A 436 5.46 33.28 40.83
CA LYS A 436 5.37 32.92 42.26
C LYS A 436 4.62 31.61 42.48
N ASP A 437 3.71 31.26 41.58
CA ASP A 437 3.02 29.98 41.59
C ASP A 437 3.91 28.93 40.94
N SER A 438 4.19 27.83 41.66
CA SER A 438 5.12 26.81 41.18
C SER A 438 4.62 26.08 39.94
N ALA A 439 3.30 25.88 39.81
CA ALA A 439 2.71 25.20 38.66
C ALA A 439 2.73 26.11 37.43
N LEU A 440 2.27 27.36 37.58
CA LEU A 440 2.28 28.34 36.48
C LEU A 440 3.70 28.70 36.03
N SER A 441 4.66 28.76 36.96
CA SER A 441 6.07 28.97 36.62
C SER A 441 6.68 27.76 35.90
N ALA A 442 6.29 26.53 36.25
CA ALA A 442 6.73 25.33 35.54
C ALA A 442 6.16 25.28 34.13
N GLU A 443 4.87 25.62 33.96
CA GLU A 443 4.22 25.72 32.65
C GLU A 443 4.91 26.76 31.76
N ALA A 444 5.26 27.93 32.31
CA ALA A 444 5.99 28.95 31.57
C ALA A 444 7.38 28.50 31.13
N GLU A 445 8.12 27.77 31.98
CA GLU A 445 9.43 27.22 31.59
C GLU A 445 9.28 26.12 30.51
N ALA A 446 8.29 25.24 30.63
CA ALA A 446 8.00 24.22 29.62
C ALA A 446 7.68 24.83 28.24
N ARG A 447 6.89 25.92 28.19
CA ARG A 447 6.62 26.67 26.96
C ARG A 447 7.88 27.31 26.38
N ALA A 448 8.74 27.87 27.22
CA ALA A 448 10.02 28.44 26.77
C ALA A 448 10.93 27.37 26.15
N LEU A 449 11.03 26.19 26.78
CA LEU A 449 11.78 25.04 26.27
C LEU A 449 11.22 24.55 24.94
N SER A 450 9.90 24.38 24.81
CA SER A 450 9.26 23.97 23.55
C SER A 450 9.52 24.95 22.40
N LYS A 451 9.48 26.26 22.66
CA LYS A 451 9.83 27.29 21.66
C LYS A 451 11.30 27.18 21.26
N ALA A 452 12.21 27.07 22.23
CA ALA A 452 13.63 26.95 21.98
C ALA A 452 13.99 25.68 21.20
N ARG A 453 13.41 24.52 21.55
CA ARG A 453 13.60 23.25 20.81
C ARG A 453 13.21 23.40 19.34
N ARG A 454 12.05 24.02 19.05
CA ARG A 454 11.59 24.29 17.68
C ARG A 454 12.49 25.26 16.92
N GLU A 455 12.97 26.31 17.56
CA GLU A 455 13.91 27.26 16.94
C GLU A 455 15.26 26.62 16.63
N VAL A 456 15.82 25.84 17.58
CA VAL A 456 17.07 25.11 17.35
C VAL A 456 16.91 24.10 16.22
N LEU A 457 15.81 23.35 16.15
CA LEU A 457 15.53 22.46 15.03
C LEU A 457 15.48 23.20 13.69
N ARG A 458 14.90 24.41 13.66
CA ARG A 458 14.87 25.26 12.47
C ARG A 458 16.26 25.71 12.04
N GLU A 459 17.07 26.17 13.00
CA GLU A 459 18.45 26.60 12.75
C GLU A 459 19.33 25.46 12.24
N LEU A 460 19.08 24.24 12.75
CA LEU A 460 19.74 23.02 12.31
C LEU A 460 19.16 22.42 11.01
N GLY A 461 18.03 22.95 10.51
CA GLY A 461 17.36 22.44 9.31
C GLY A 461 16.64 21.09 9.50
N LEU A 462 16.36 20.69 10.74
CA LEU A 462 15.80 19.38 11.10
C LEU A 462 14.26 19.38 11.24
N GLU A 463 13.58 20.51 11.05
CA GLU A 463 12.10 20.62 11.11
C GLU A 463 11.40 19.59 10.18
N GLY A 464 12.04 19.22 9.07
CA GLY A 464 11.51 18.25 8.11
C GLY A 464 11.46 16.80 8.62
N GLU A 465 12.17 16.47 9.70
CA GLU A 465 12.24 15.11 10.25
C GLU A 465 11.13 14.82 11.27
N VAL A 466 10.60 15.88 11.90
CA VAL A 466 9.63 15.78 13.01
C VAL A 466 8.40 14.94 12.64
N GLY A 467 7.77 15.24 11.50
CA GLY A 467 6.53 14.56 11.10
C GLY A 467 6.66 13.06 10.81
N GLY A 468 7.88 12.53 10.66
CA GLY A 468 8.14 11.11 10.36
C GLY A 468 8.87 10.34 11.46
N TYR A 469 9.47 11.03 12.44
CA TYR A 469 10.38 10.42 13.41
C TYR A 469 9.72 9.31 14.23
N MET A 470 8.60 9.59 14.90
CA MET A 470 7.90 8.57 15.72
C MET A 470 7.45 7.38 14.86
N ARG A 471 6.83 7.64 13.71
CA ARG A 471 6.37 6.57 12.79
C ARG A 471 7.52 5.66 12.40
N THR A 472 8.69 6.22 12.07
CA THR A 472 9.83 5.45 11.57
C THR A 472 10.59 4.70 12.66
N ARG A 473 10.38 5.03 13.94
CA ARG A 473 11.12 4.47 15.09
C ARG A 473 10.28 3.66 16.08
N LEU A 474 8.95 3.87 16.11
CA LEU A 474 8.02 3.12 16.96
C LEU A 474 7.26 2.02 16.24
N ASP A 475 6.91 2.20 14.96
CA ASP A 475 6.31 1.10 14.20
C ASP A 475 7.38 -0.02 14.06
N PRO A 476 7.13 -1.23 14.58
CA PRO A 476 8.17 -2.26 14.67
C PRO A 476 8.79 -2.63 13.32
N ASP A 477 8.04 -2.51 12.23
CA ASP A 477 8.50 -2.91 10.91
C ASP A 477 9.26 -1.77 10.23
N MET A 478 8.78 -0.52 10.36
CA MET A 478 9.53 0.66 9.90
C MET A 478 10.82 0.88 10.68
N ALA A 479 10.79 0.64 12.00
CA ALA A 479 11.96 0.73 12.86
C ALA A 479 13.06 -0.24 12.43
N LYS A 480 12.70 -1.48 12.03
CA LYS A 480 13.67 -2.43 11.45
C LYS A 480 14.28 -1.90 10.15
N VAL A 481 13.49 -1.28 9.28
CA VAL A 481 14.02 -0.71 8.03
C VAL A 481 15.05 0.37 8.35
N VAL A 482 14.74 1.31 9.24
CA VAL A 482 15.68 2.38 9.65
C VAL A 482 16.91 1.81 10.33
N ALA A 483 16.74 0.91 11.30
CA ALA A 483 17.86 0.26 12.00
C ALA A 483 18.79 -0.48 11.04
N ARG A 484 18.25 -1.18 10.04
CA ARG A 484 19.07 -1.83 9.00
C ARG A 484 19.84 -0.83 8.16
N ARG A 485 19.25 0.31 7.79
CA ARG A 485 19.96 1.38 7.06
C ARG A 485 21.17 1.88 7.86
N GLU A 486 20.94 2.18 9.14
CA GLU A 486 21.98 2.68 10.04
C GLU A 486 23.08 1.64 10.28
N ILE A 487 22.71 0.41 10.64
CA ILE A 487 23.69 -0.64 10.95
C ILE A 487 24.49 -1.04 9.70
N ILE A 488 23.85 -1.16 8.53
CA ILE A 488 24.58 -1.46 7.29
C ILE A 488 25.57 -0.35 6.95
N ALA A 489 25.19 0.91 7.16
CA ALA A 489 26.11 2.04 7.01
C ALA A 489 27.27 1.95 8.02
N GLU A 490 26.98 1.75 9.32
CA GLU A 490 27.98 1.63 10.38
C GLU A 490 28.97 0.47 10.16
N GLN A 491 28.51 -0.64 9.59
CA GLN A 491 29.36 -1.80 9.26
C GLN A 491 30.10 -1.67 7.92
N GLY A 492 29.92 -0.57 7.18
CA GLY A 492 30.56 -0.36 5.88
C GLY A 492 30.05 -1.29 4.78
N LEU A 493 28.81 -1.78 4.91
CA LEU A 493 28.21 -2.77 4.00
C LEU A 493 27.28 -2.15 2.95
N ALA A 494 27.23 -0.82 2.84
CA ALA A 494 26.36 -0.12 1.89
C ALA A 494 26.57 -0.59 0.42
N GLU A 495 27.81 -0.88 0.03
CA GLU A 495 28.12 -1.42 -1.31
C GLU A 495 27.50 -2.79 -1.58
N GLN A 496 27.29 -3.62 -0.53
CA GLN A 496 26.68 -4.94 -0.69
C GLN A 496 25.24 -4.85 -1.15
N LEU A 497 24.55 -3.73 -0.92
CA LEU A 497 23.18 -3.52 -1.42
C LEU A 497 23.12 -3.49 -2.96
N HIS A 498 24.26 -3.33 -3.64
CA HIS A 498 24.37 -3.39 -5.10
C HIS A 498 24.82 -4.77 -5.62
N ASN A 499 25.20 -5.68 -4.73
CA ASN A 499 25.65 -7.01 -5.11
C ASN A 499 24.50 -7.80 -5.75
N PRO A 500 24.66 -8.31 -6.99
CA PRO A 500 23.65 -9.11 -7.68
C PRO A 500 23.02 -10.24 -6.85
N ARG A 501 23.77 -10.82 -5.90
CA ARG A 501 23.27 -11.86 -4.99
C ARG A 501 22.08 -11.39 -4.16
N PHE A 502 22.09 -10.13 -3.72
CA PHE A 502 21.12 -9.57 -2.78
C PHE A 502 20.09 -8.67 -3.46
N ARG A 503 20.14 -8.55 -4.79
CA ARG A 503 19.14 -7.80 -5.58
C ARG A 503 17.90 -8.62 -5.82
N TYR A 504 16.74 -8.07 -5.49
CA TYR A 504 15.43 -8.72 -5.62
C TYR A 504 14.58 -7.82 -6.48
N ASP A 505 14.85 -7.79 -7.78
CA ASP A 505 14.31 -6.75 -8.66
C ASP A 505 13.06 -7.22 -9.41
N ALA A 506 12.17 -6.28 -9.75
CA ALA A 506 10.98 -6.55 -10.55
C ALA A 506 11.25 -6.63 -12.06
N THR A 507 12.40 -6.11 -12.49
CA THR A 507 12.77 -5.94 -13.90
C THR A 507 14.29 -5.98 -14.06
N GLY A 508 14.77 -6.02 -15.30
CA GLY A 508 16.18 -6.05 -15.62
C GLY A 508 16.83 -7.43 -15.44
N PRO A 509 18.18 -7.49 -15.53
CA PRO A 509 18.94 -8.73 -15.58
C PRO A 509 18.84 -9.59 -14.32
N PHE A 510 18.57 -8.97 -13.16
CA PHE A 510 18.49 -9.65 -11.86
C PHE A 510 17.05 -9.83 -11.37
N LYS A 511 16.09 -9.86 -12.29
CA LYS A 511 14.67 -9.98 -11.98
C LYS A 511 14.35 -11.24 -11.16
N LYS A 512 13.57 -11.06 -10.10
CA LYS A 512 13.11 -12.14 -9.21
C LYS A 512 11.60 -12.19 -8.94
N TYR A 513 10.84 -11.18 -9.35
CA TYR A 513 9.38 -11.17 -9.23
C TYR A 513 8.76 -10.33 -10.34
N HIS A 514 7.45 -10.40 -10.50
CA HIS A 514 6.69 -9.54 -11.40
C HIS A 514 6.01 -8.41 -10.63
N LEU A 515 6.12 -7.19 -11.15
CA LEU A 515 5.31 -6.05 -10.71
C LEU A 515 4.32 -5.68 -11.81
N LEU A 516 3.05 -5.57 -11.46
CA LEU A 516 1.96 -5.22 -12.34
C LEU A 516 1.11 -4.11 -11.73
N TYR A 517 0.61 -3.21 -12.57
CA TYR A 517 -0.49 -2.32 -12.25
C TYR A 517 -1.75 -2.79 -12.95
N THR A 518 -2.80 -3.10 -12.19
CA THR A 518 -3.99 -3.78 -12.67
C THR A 518 -5.22 -3.04 -12.15
N PRO A 519 -5.53 -1.85 -12.68
CA PRO A 519 -6.49 -0.94 -12.06
C PRO A 519 -7.87 -1.57 -11.92
N SER A 520 -8.56 -1.28 -10.82
CA SER A 520 -9.98 -1.62 -10.70
C SER A 520 -10.81 -0.77 -11.66
N ARG A 521 -11.69 -1.44 -12.43
CA ARG A 521 -12.67 -0.84 -13.35
C ARG A 521 -14.10 -1.31 -13.00
N VAL A 522 -14.31 -1.52 -11.70
CA VAL A 522 -15.58 -2.02 -11.15
C VAL A 522 -16.61 -0.92 -11.10
N ASP A 523 -17.80 -1.20 -11.63
CA ASP A 523 -18.99 -0.38 -11.46
C ASP A 523 -19.76 -0.87 -10.22
N LEU A 524 -19.59 -0.16 -9.10
CA LEU A 524 -20.28 -0.46 -7.85
C LEU A 524 -21.80 -0.47 -8.04
N GLY A 525 -22.48 -1.43 -7.38
CA GLY A 525 -23.93 -1.60 -7.44
C GLY A 525 -24.34 -2.83 -8.26
N PRO A 526 -25.50 -2.84 -8.92
CA PRO A 526 -26.06 -4.04 -9.56
C PRO A 526 -25.24 -4.63 -10.72
N GLU A 527 -24.27 -3.89 -11.24
CA GLU A 527 -23.40 -4.29 -12.35
C GLU A 527 -21.98 -4.69 -11.86
N GLU A 528 -21.77 -4.86 -10.56
CA GLU A 528 -20.44 -5.10 -9.97
C GLU A 528 -19.76 -6.34 -10.57
N VAL A 529 -20.40 -7.51 -10.46
CA VAL A 529 -19.87 -8.78 -11.00
C VAL A 529 -19.74 -8.71 -12.52
N ARG A 530 -20.74 -8.11 -13.19
CA ARG A 530 -20.75 -7.98 -14.65
C ARG A 530 -19.60 -7.12 -15.14
N SER A 531 -19.34 -5.97 -14.50
CA SER A 531 -18.26 -5.05 -14.90
C SER A 531 -16.89 -5.72 -14.79
N VAL A 532 -16.66 -6.56 -13.77
CA VAL A 532 -15.42 -7.32 -13.61
C VAL A 532 -15.22 -8.36 -14.72
N ARG A 533 -16.30 -8.96 -15.21
CA ARG A 533 -16.26 -10.03 -16.23
C ARG A 533 -16.25 -9.46 -17.66
N GLU A 534 -17.09 -8.48 -17.93
CA GLU A 534 -17.45 -8.02 -19.29
C GLU A 534 -16.78 -6.70 -19.69
N VAL A 535 -16.15 -5.97 -18.78
CA VAL A 535 -15.30 -4.83 -19.14
C VAL A 535 -13.85 -5.32 -19.29
N PRO A 536 -13.14 -5.03 -20.40
CA PRO A 536 -11.76 -5.47 -20.57
C PRO A 536 -10.86 -5.06 -19.38
N LYS A 537 -10.20 -6.03 -18.75
CA LYS A 537 -9.25 -5.74 -17.67
C LYS A 537 -7.95 -5.17 -18.25
N TRP A 538 -7.49 -4.03 -17.74
CA TRP A 538 -6.15 -3.53 -18.07
C TRP A 538 -5.10 -4.15 -17.17
N VAL A 539 -3.97 -4.53 -17.78
CA VAL A 539 -2.82 -5.13 -17.11
C VAL A 539 -1.57 -4.42 -17.61
N GLY A 540 -0.95 -3.57 -16.78
CA GLY A 540 0.34 -2.95 -17.06
C GLY A 540 1.45 -3.69 -16.31
N GLY A 541 2.12 -4.65 -16.96
CA GLY A 541 3.29 -5.31 -16.39
C GLY A 541 4.53 -4.44 -16.55
N ILE A 542 5.45 -4.45 -15.58
CA ILE A 542 6.73 -3.69 -15.65
C ILE A 542 7.59 -4.05 -16.87
N ASP A 543 7.36 -5.23 -17.43
CA ASP A 543 7.90 -5.72 -18.69
C ASP A 543 6.93 -6.73 -19.33
N GLN A 544 7.34 -7.30 -20.47
CA GLN A 544 6.54 -8.23 -21.25
C GLN A 544 6.18 -9.52 -20.49
N ASP A 545 7.08 -10.07 -19.67
CA ASP A 545 6.81 -11.28 -18.91
C ASP A 545 5.78 -11.04 -17.81
N ALA A 546 5.92 -9.92 -17.09
CA ALA A 546 4.94 -9.51 -16.09
C ALA A 546 3.56 -9.31 -16.75
N ALA A 547 3.51 -8.66 -17.90
CA ALA A 547 2.26 -8.46 -18.65
C ALA A 547 1.63 -9.79 -19.09
N ARG A 548 2.43 -10.77 -19.52
CA ARG A 548 1.97 -12.13 -19.86
C ARG A 548 1.40 -12.86 -18.64
N SER A 549 2.07 -12.79 -17.49
CA SER A 549 1.61 -13.42 -16.25
C SER A 549 0.27 -12.85 -15.80
N GLY A 550 0.14 -11.52 -15.75
CA GLY A 550 -1.12 -10.86 -15.40
C GLY A 550 -2.23 -11.20 -16.39
N ARG A 551 -1.94 -11.21 -17.70
CA ARG A 551 -2.93 -11.64 -18.71
C ARG A 551 -3.43 -13.05 -18.41
N ALA A 552 -2.54 -13.99 -18.10
CA ALA A 552 -2.92 -15.37 -17.78
C ALA A 552 -3.85 -15.45 -16.57
N LEU A 553 -3.53 -14.74 -15.48
CA LEU A 553 -4.38 -14.67 -14.28
C LEU A 553 -5.77 -14.09 -14.59
N TYR A 554 -5.81 -12.89 -15.18
CA TYR A 554 -7.09 -12.19 -15.39
C TYR A 554 -7.95 -12.83 -16.48
N SER A 555 -7.35 -13.58 -17.41
CA SER A 555 -8.08 -14.37 -18.41
C SER A 555 -8.89 -15.52 -17.81
N LEU A 556 -8.65 -15.91 -16.54
CA LEU A 556 -9.43 -16.94 -15.87
C LEU A 556 -10.91 -16.55 -15.67
N TYR A 557 -11.21 -15.26 -15.55
CA TYR A 557 -12.57 -14.78 -15.25
C TYR A 557 -13.04 -13.60 -16.09
N ASN A 558 -12.15 -12.81 -16.71
CA ASN A 558 -12.53 -11.69 -17.56
C ASN A 558 -12.86 -12.18 -18.97
N THR A 559 -14.15 -12.29 -19.30
CA THR A 559 -14.65 -12.81 -20.58
C THR A 559 -14.47 -11.84 -21.74
N ALA A 560 -14.32 -10.54 -21.46
CA ALA A 560 -14.02 -9.53 -22.47
C ALA A 560 -12.58 -9.59 -23.00
N GLY A 561 -11.70 -10.30 -22.29
CA GLY A 561 -10.28 -10.41 -22.61
C GLY A 561 -9.45 -9.28 -21.96
N PRO A 562 -8.43 -9.62 -21.15
CA PRO A 562 -7.51 -8.63 -20.62
C PRO A 562 -6.69 -7.97 -21.73
N VAL A 563 -6.54 -6.64 -21.66
CA VAL A 563 -5.61 -5.86 -22.46
C VAL A 563 -4.34 -5.67 -21.64
N ALA A 564 -3.29 -6.39 -22.04
CA ALA A 564 -2.00 -6.36 -21.37
C ALA A 564 -0.99 -5.51 -22.14
N VAL A 565 -0.29 -4.63 -21.43
CA VAL A 565 0.80 -3.78 -21.92
C VAL A 565 2.01 -3.94 -21.00
N ASP A 566 3.21 -3.74 -21.55
CA ASP A 566 4.50 -3.84 -20.87
C ASP A 566 4.93 -2.53 -20.18
N SER A 567 3.94 -1.75 -19.71
CA SER A 567 4.20 -0.54 -18.93
C SER A 567 3.09 -0.29 -17.91
N PRO A 568 3.41 -0.31 -16.60
CA PRO A 568 2.51 0.12 -15.54
C PRO A 568 2.03 1.55 -15.77
N ARG A 569 2.96 2.45 -16.17
CA ARG A 569 2.65 3.86 -16.47
C ARG A 569 1.55 4.04 -17.50
N TRP A 570 1.54 3.20 -18.54
CA TRP A 570 0.51 3.26 -19.56
C TRP A 570 -0.86 2.91 -18.97
N ALA A 571 -0.94 1.83 -18.20
CA ALA A 571 -2.18 1.42 -17.55
C ALA A 571 -2.64 2.41 -16.45
N GLU A 572 -1.71 3.03 -15.72
CA GLU A 572 -1.97 4.12 -14.76
C GLU A 572 -2.58 5.33 -15.48
N PHE A 573 -1.99 5.75 -16.60
CA PHE A 573 -2.54 6.84 -17.41
C PHE A 573 -3.91 6.49 -18.01
N LEU A 574 -4.12 5.25 -18.47
CA LEU A 574 -5.44 4.81 -18.96
C LEU A 574 -6.51 4.94 -17.87
N LYS A 575 -6.19 4.53 -16.62
CA LYS A 575 -7.14 4.63 -15.50
C LYS A 575 -7.53 6.07 -15.20
N VAL A 576 -6.54 6.92 -14.97
CA VAL A 576 -6.78 8.34 -14.65
C VAL A 576 -7.44 9.06 -15.83
N GLY A 577 -7.00 8.73 -17.04
CA GLY A 577 -7.52 9.32 -18.26
C GLY A 577 -8.98 8.95 -18.55
N GLU A 578 -9.37 7.69 -18.34
CA GLU A 578 -10.77 7.26 -18.46
C GLU A 578 -11.67 8.07 -17.53
N ASN A 579 -11.31 8.18 -16.25
CA ASN A 579 -12.15 8.85 -15.27
C ASN A 579 -12.22 10.36 -15.46
N PHE A 580 -11.13 11.04 -15.82
CA PHE A 580 -11.20 12.47 -16.06
C PHE A 580 -11.73 12.82 -17.47
N PHE A 581 -11.09 12.34 -18.53
CA PHE A 581 -11.38 12.82 -19.89
C PHE A 581 -12.69 12.27 -20.47
N SER A 582 -13.15 11.09 -20.04
CA SER A 582 -14.41 10.52 -20.54
C SER A 582 -15.61 10.76 -19.62
N ARG A 583 -15.38 11.01 -18.33
CA ARG A 583 -16.45 11.19 -17.33
C ARG A 583 -16.39 12.56 -16.65
N GLY A 584 -15.37 12.80 -15.82
CA GLY A 584 -15.25 13.99 -14.97
C GLY A 584 -15.31 15.30 -15.75
N GLY A 585 -14.31 15.55 -16.61
CA GLY A 585 -14.23 16.77 -17.40
C GLY A 585 -15.47 17.02 -18.27
N VAL A 586 -16.03 15.97 -18.89
CA VAL A 586 -17.26 16.09 -19.69
C VAL A 586 -18.45 16.48 -18.80
N PHE A 587 -18.58 15.89 -17.61
CA PHE A 587 -19.61 16.25 -16.66
C PHE A 587 -19.45 17.69 -16.14
N TYR A 588 -18.22 18.14 -15.91
CA TYR A 588 -17.93 19.51 -15.45
C TYR A 588 -18.30 20.56 -16.50
N LEU A 589 -18.14 20.24 -17.79
CA LEU A 589 -18.66 21.05 -18.88
C LEU A 589 -20.20 21.08 -18.88
N SER A 590 -20.87 19.96 -18.59
CA SER A 590 -22.34 19.94 -18.41
C SER A 590 -22.80 20.83 -17.25
N LEU A 591 -22.07 20.83 -16.12
CA LEU A 591 -22.35 21.75 -15.00
C LEU A 591 -22.22 23.22 -15.41
N THR A 592 -21.18 23.54 -16.18
CA THR A 592 -20.94 24.88 -16.73
C THR A 592 -22.09 25.31 -17.66
N ALA A 593 -22.51 24.43 -18.57
CA ALA A 593 -23.63 24.71 -19.47
C ALA A 593 -24.93 24.93 -18.70
N GLY A 594 -25.22 24.11 -17.68
CA GLY A 594 -26.37 24.32 -16.81
C GLY A 594 -26.34 25.68 -16.09
N ALA A 595 -25.19 26.09 -15.54
CA ALA A 595 -25.06 27.39 -14.88
C ALA A 595 -25.34 28.56 -15.83
N ASN A 596 -24.93 28.45 -17.10
CA ASN A 596 -25.23 29.46 -18.11
C ASN A 596 -26.72 29.51 -18.46
N LEU A 597 -27.39 28.36 -18.60
CA LEU A 597 -28.82 28.32 -18.91
C LEU A 597 -29.67 28.92 -17.78
N ASP A 598 -29.34 28.61 -16.52
CA ASP A 598 -30.00 29.22 -15.35
C ASP A 598 -29.84 30.74 -15.36
N ALA A 599 -28.60 31.23 -15.56
CA ALA A 599 -28.31 32.66 -15.56
C ALA A 599 -29.00 33.41 -16.71
N LEU A 600 -29.16 32.77 -17.87
CA LEU A 600 -29.89 33.31 -19.02
C LEU A 600 -31.42 33.19 -18.86
N GLY A 601 -31.90 32.37 -17.92
CA GLY A 601 -33.33 32.10 -17.72
C GLY A 601 -33.98 31.36 -18.89
N ILE A 602 -33.25 30.50 -19.61
CA ILE A 602 -33.74 29.83 -20.83
C ILE A 602 -33.74 28.30 -20.71
N GLY A 603 -34.95 27.72 -20.82
CA GLY A 603 -35.17 26.26 -20.86
C GLY A 603 -34.57 25.52 -19.66
N ASP A 604 -34.44 24.20 -19.80
CA ASP A 604 -33.71 23.35 -18.87
C ASP A 604 -32.54 22.64 -19.57
N PHE A 605 -31.54 22.23 -18.79
CA PHE A 605 -30.35 21.60 -19.34
C PHE A 605 -30.66 20.26 -20.02
N GLU A 606 -31.64 19.49 -19.50
CA GLU A 606 -32.04 18.22 -20.09
C GLU A 606 -32.48 18.37 -21.55
N PHE A 607 -33.32 19.36 -21.85
CA PHE A 607 -33.79 19.64 -23.20
C PHE A 607 -32.62 19.94 -24.15
N PHE A 608 -31.74 20.86 -23.77
CA PHE A 608 -30.60 21.25 -24.62
C PHE A 608 -29.64 20.09 -24.85
N ARG A 609 -29.29 19.35 -23.78
CA ARG A 609 -28.46 18.14 -23.85
C ARG A 609 -29.05 17.14 -24.83
N ASP A 610 -30.35 16.87 -24.73
CA ASP A 610 -31.03 15.90 -25.60
C ASP A 610 -30.98 16.34 -27.07
N GLN A 611 -31.15 17.64 -27.34
CA GLN A 611 -30.97 18.17 -28.70
C GLN A 611 -29.53 18.04 -29.19
N TRP A 612 -28.52 18.31 -28.35
CA TRP A 612 -27.11 18.18 -28.71
C TRP A 612 -26.71 16.73 -28.99
N ASN A 613 -27.23 15.78 -28.20
CA ASN A 613 -26.90 14.35 -28.31
C ASN A 613 -27.55 13.66 -29.51
N ARG A 614 -28.56 14.25 -30.17
CA ARG A 614 -29.20 13.67 -31.38
C ARG A 614 -28.24 13.39 -32.53
N ARG A 615 -27.06 14.02 -32.55
CA ARG A 615 -26.04 13.82 -33.58
C ARG A 615 -25.32 12.47 -33.44
N GLY A 616 -25.32 11.84 -32.26
CA GLY A 616 -24.81 10.49 -32.01
C GLY A 616 -23.28 10.33 -31.97
N ASP A 617 -22.50 11.20 -32.61
CA ASP A 617 -21.02 11.22 -32.60
C ASP A 617 -20.43 11.98 -31.39
N ARG A 618 -21.29 12.63 -30.59
CA ARG A 618 -20.92 13.47 -29.44
C ARG A 618 -21.82 13.11 -28.28
N ILE A 619 -21.25 13.00 -27.09
CA ILE A 619 -21.99 12.68 -25.87
C ILE A 619 -21.77 13.80 -24.88
N VAL A 620 -22.85 14.54 -24.60
CA VAL A 620 -22.98 15.45 -23.46
C VAL A 620 -23.63 14.68 -22.33
N LEU A 621 -22.94 14.59 -21.19
CA LEU A 621 -23.45 13.88 -20.02
C LEU A 621 -24.60 14.68 -19.36
N PRO A 622 -25.51 14.02 -18.62
CA PRO A 622 -26.46 14.71 -17.75
C PRO A 622 -25.76 15.73 -16.85
N GLY A 623 -26.46 16.82 -16.55
CA GLY A 623 -26.08 17.71 -15.47
C GLY A 623 -26.44 17.09 -14.12
N GLY A 624 -26.05 17.76 -13.05
CA GLY A 624 -26.39 17.38 -11.68
C GLY A 624 -25.98 18.49 -10.73
N GLU A 625 -25.93 18.17 -9.43
CA GLU A 625 -25.43 19.11 -8.43
C GLU A 625 -23.90 19.08 -8.32
N THR A 626 -23.28 17.91 -8.33
CA THR A 626 -21.82 17.73 -8.39
C THR A 626 -21.53 16.26 -8.72
N TYR A 627 -20.37 15.98 -9.27
CA TYR A 627 -19.84 14.62 -9.37
C TYR A 627 -19.20 14.26 -8.03
N GLY A 628 -19.90 13.46 -7.23
CA GLY A 628 -19.38 12.86 -6.00
C GLY A 628 -18.49 11.65 -6.26
N GLY A 629 -18.06 10.96 -5.21
CA GLY A 629 -17.25 9.75 -5.34
C GLY A 629 -15.76 9.93 -5.08
N PHE A 630 -15.07 8.82 -4.82
CA PHE A 630 -13.64 8.81 -4.54
C PHE A 630 -12.77 8.92 -5.81
N CYS A 631 -13.21 8.36 -6.94
CA CYS A 631 -12.37 8.17 -8.12
C CYS A 631 -12.30 9.44 -8.99
N VAL A 632 -13.44 9.94 -9.49
CA VAL A 632 -13.46 10.98 -10.53
C VAL A 632 -12.94 12.34 -10.04
N PRO A 633 -13.33 12.87 -8.87
CA PRO A 633 -12.81 14.16 -8.39
C PRO A 633 -11.32 14.12 -7.98
N LYS A 634 -10.78 12.94 -7.66
CA LYS A 634 -9.40 12.77 -7.17
C LYS A 634 -8.40 12.55 -8.30
N GLU A 635 -8.79 11.81 -9.33
CA GLU A 635 -7.83 11.19 -10.24
C GLU A 635 -7.11 12.21 -11.13
N PHE A 636 -7.76 13.30 -11.54
CA PHE A 636 -7.04 14.36 -12.24
C PHE A 636 -5.93 14.98 -11.38
N SER A 637 -6.15 15.12 -10.08
CA SER A 637 -5.12 15.59 -9.15
C SER A 637 -3.92 14.64 -9.08
N LEU A 638 -4.12 13.32 -9.28
CA LEU A 638 -3.01 12.36 -9.38
C LEU A 638 -2.17 12.56 -10.64
N LEU A 639 -2.82 12.75 -11.81
CA LEU A 639 -2.11 13.05 -13.06
C LEU A 639 -1.35 14.37 -12.93
N TYR A 640 -2.03 15.41 -12.45
CA TYR A 640 -1.44 16.73 -12.31
C TYR A 640 -0.29 16.75 -11.28
N ALA A 641 -0.39 15.97 -10.20
CA ALA A 641 0.69 15.83 -9.22
C ALA A 641 2.00 15.32 -9.83
N ILE A 642 1.94 14.43 -10.84
CA ILE A 642 3.14 13.93 -11.54
C ILE A 642 3.77 15.04 -12.39
N VAL A 643 2.96 15.85 -13.07
CA VAL A 643 3.48 16.98 -13.86
C VAL A 643 4.04 18.08 -12.95
N ILE A 644 3.37 18.39 -11.85
CA ILE A 644 3.86 19.29 -10.81
C ILE A 644 5.20 18.80 -10.25
N ALA A 645 5.31 17.49 -10.01
CA ALA A 645 6.51 16.86 -9.49
C ALA A 645 7.72 17.13 -10.40
N ALA A 646 7.55 17.02 -11.72
CA ALA A 646 8.60 17.26 -12.70
C ALA A 646 9.09 18.72 -12.75
N VAL A 647 8.19 19.70 -12.54
CA VAL A 647 8.53 21.14 -12.69
C VAL A 647 9.01 21.80 -11.39
N ARG A 648 8.71 21.21 -10.22
CA ARG A 648 9.12 21.75 -8.91
C ARG A 648 10.49 21.24 -8.47
N ARG A 649 11.35 22.15 -8.02
CA ARG A 649 12.70 21.80 -7.54
C ARG A 649 12.65 20.96 -6.27
N GLU A 650 11.70 21.23 -5.38
CA GLU A 650 11.51 20.55 -4.10
C GLU A 650 11.18 19.06 -4.26
N THR A 651 10.60 18.67 -5.39
CA THR A 651 10.28 17.27 -5.68
C THR A 651 11.53 16.41 -5.75
N SER A 652 12.57 16.87 -6.45
CA SER A 652 13.82 16.13 -6.58
C SER A 652 14.41 15.82 -5.20
N LYS A 653 14.43 16.82 -4.30
CA LYS A 653 14.85 16.66 -2.90
C LYS A 653 13.99 15.65 -2.15
N ARG A 654 12.67 15.71 -2.29
CA ARG A 654 11.75 14.76 -1.66
C ARG A 654 11.96 13.32 -2.15
N MET A 655 12.19 13.13 -3.45
CA MET A 655 12.47 11.80 -4.02
C MET A 655 13.83 11.27 -3.56
N LEU A 656 14.86 12.11 -3.51
CA LEU A 656 16.17 11.76 -2.94
C LEU A 656 16.03 11.31 -1.48
N ARG A 657 15.32 12.06 -0.64
CA ARG A 657 15.03 11.66 0.76
C ARG A 657 14.27 10.34 0.84
N ALA A 658 13.28 10.13 -0.04
CA ALA A 658 12.50 8.88 -0.07
C ALA A 658 13.33 7.64 -0.45
N PHE A 659 14.41 7.83 -1.23
CA PHE A 659 15.42 6.81 -1.52
C PHE A 659 16.54 6.73 -0.46
N GLY A 660 16.40 7.47 0.64
CA GLY A 660 17.37 7.46 1.75
C GLY A 660 18.63 8.26 1.47
N VAL A 661 18.66 9.17 0.48
CA VAL A 661 19.82 10.01 0.19
C VAL A 661 19.85 11.22 1.15
N PRO A 662 20.91 11.37 1.96
CA PRO A 662 21.09 12.53 2.86
C PRO A 662 21.13 13.86 2.12
N GLU A 663 20.64 14.93 2.73
CA GLU A 663 20.50 16.26 2.11
C GLU A 663 21.84 16.86 1.68
N GLU A 664 22.88 16.63 2.47
CA GLU A 664 24.26 17.06 2.23
C GLU A 664 24.82 16.50 0.92
N LEU A 665 24.27 15.37 0.46
CA LEU A 665 24.69 14.68 -0.75
C LEU A 665 23.85 15.02 -1.98
N HIS A 666 22.69 15.68 -1.84
CA HIS A 666 21.72 15.85 -2.94
C HIS A 666 22.35 16.44 -4.20
N GLY A 667 23.14 17.51 -4.07
CA GLY A 667 23.78 18.17 -5.22
C GLY A 667 24.76 17.26 -5.97
N ARG A 668 25.62 16.56 -5.24
CA ARG A 668 26.64 15.66 -5.82
C ARG A 668 26.01 14.43 -6.45
N VAL A 669 25.07 13.81 -5.73
CA VAL A 669 24.33 12.64 -6.22
C VAL A 669 23.61 13.00 -7.52
N ILE A 670 22.89 14.12 -7.58
CA ILE A 670 22.19 14.53 -8.82
C ILE A 670 23.15 14.67 -10.02
N GLU A 671 24.35 15.20 -9.84
CA GLU A 671 25.36 15.28 -10.91
C GLU A 671 25.77 13.89 -11.38
N ASP A 672 26.05 12.99 -10.45
CA ASP A 672 26.48 11.63 -10.76
C ASP A 672 25.33 10.79 -11.36
N LEU A 673 24.08 11.00 -10.95
CA LEU A 673 22.90 10.39 -11.58
C LEU A 673 22.74 10.82 -13.05
N ARG A 674 23.04 12.09 -13.39
CA ARG A 674 23.05 12.53 -14.80
C ARG A 674 24.12 11.78 -15.60
N LYS A 675 25.31 11.59 -15.03
CA LYS A 675 26.38 10.80 -15.66
C LYS A 675 25.95 9.35 -15.87
N LEU A 676 25.33 8.72 -14.87
CA LEU A 676 24.80 7.35 -14.98
C LEU A 676 23.79 7.21 -16.13
N LEU A 677 22.84 8.15 -16.25
CA LEU A 677 21.87 8.17 -17.35
C LEU A 677 22.55 8.40 -18.71
N GLY A 678 23.61 9.20 -18.75
CA GLY A 678 24.43 9.41 -19.94
C GLY A 678 25.17 8.13 -20.37
N MET A 679 25.82 7.45 -19.44
CA MET A 679 26.57 6.20 -19.67
C MET A 679 25.72 5.10 -20.30
N ARG A 680 24.42 5.04 -19.95
CA ARG A 680 23.48 4.04 -20.51
C ARG A 680 23.44 4.05 -22.04
N LEU A 681 23.66 5.22 -22.66
CA LEU A 681 23.64 5.37 -24.12
C LEU A 681 24.83 4.71 -24.81
N ASP A 682 25.91 4.45 -24.07
CA ASP A 682 27.14 3.85 -24.58
C ASP A 682 27.28 2.36 -24.20
N CYS A 683 26.28 1.80 -23.51
CA CYS A 683 26.26 0.40 -23.09
C CYS A 683 25.46 -0.43 -24.11
N PRO A 684 25.94 -1.64 -24.50
CA PRO A 684 25.25 -2.51 -25.45
C PRO A 684 24.05 -3.22 -24.83
N SER A 685 23.96 -3.28 -23.50
CA SER A 685 22.90 -3.97 -22.77
C SER A 685 22.61 -3.31 -21.40
N GLU A 686 21.48 -3.65 -20.77
CA GLU A 686 21.15 -3.17 -19.43
C GLU A 686 22.08 -3.77 -18.38
N LEU A 687 22.50 -5.03 -18.52
CA LEU A 687 23.50 -5.62 -17.62
C LEU A 687 24.83 -4.88 -17.67
N ASP A 688 25.36 -4.56 -18.86
CA ASP A 688 26.60 -3.78 -18.97
C ASP A 688 26.45 -2.40 -18.35
N TRP A 689 25.30 -1.74 -18.56
CA TRP A 689 25.01 -0.46 -17.91
C TRP A 689 25.00 -0.57 -16.39
N GLU A 690 24.30 -1.55 -15.82
CA GLU A 690 24.22 -1.72 -14.37
C GLU A 690 25.59 -2.06 -13.75
N LEU A 691 26.39 -2.90 -14.40
CA LEU A 691 27.74 -3.25 -13.93
C LEU A 691 28.69 -2.04 -13.99
N ARG A 692 28.64 -1.27 -15.08
CA ARG A 692 29.43 -0.02 -15.19
C ARG A 692 28.97 1.03 -14.20
N ALA A 693 27.67 1.17 -13.99
CA ALA A 693 27.11 2.08 -13.01
C ALA A 693 27.56 1.69 -11.59
N ALA A 694 27.52 0.40 -11.24
CA ALA A 694 28.01 -0.09 -9.96
C ALA A 694 29.51 0.18 -9.77
N SER A 695 30.33 -0.07 -10.80
CA SER A 695 31.76 0.23 -10.80
C SER A 695 32.04 1.72 -10.59
N PHE A 696 31.40 2.58 -11.39
CA PHE A 696 31.50 4.03 -11.26
C PHE A 696 31.11 4.49 -9.84
N LEU A 697 29.98 4.02 -9.31
CA LEU A 697 29.51 4.41 -7.98
C LEU A 697 30.42 3.93 -6.85
N SER A 698 31.05 2.76 -7.01
CA SER A 698 32.04 2.24 -6.05
C SER A 698 33.22 3.21 -5.87
N GLU A 699 33.63 3.89 -6.95
CA GLU A 699 34.65 4.94 -6.87
C GLU A 699 34.13 6.24 -6.22
N ARG A 700 32.82 6.51 -6.32
CA ARG A 700 32.18 7.72 -5.74
C ARG A 700 31.85 7.58 -4.25
N TYR A 701 31.55 6.37 -3.76
CA TYR A 701 31.12 6.15 -2.37
C TYR A 701 32.10 6.70 -1.31
N PRO A 702 33.43 6.53 -1.43
CA PRO A 702 34.38 7.13 -0.49
C PRO A 702 34.26 8.66 -0.38
N GLU A 703 33.89 9.35 -1.47
CA GLU A 703 33.65 10.80 -1.43
C GLU A 703 32.35 11.16 -0.73
N TYR A 704 31.29 10.39 -0.95
CA TYR A 704 30.01 10.58 -0.26
C TYR A 704 30.19 10.37 1.25
N PHE A 705 30.85 9.30 1.64
CA PHE A 705 31.11 8.97 3.04
C PHE A 705 32.00 10.02 3.71
N ARG A 706 32.95 10.62 2.99
CA ARG A 706 33.73 11.75 3.51
C ARG A 706 32.87 12.97 3.83
N VAL A 707 31.86 13.27 3.00
CA VAL A 707 30.92 14.38 3.26
C VAL A 707 30.06 14.09 4.48
N LEU A 708 29.67 12.83 4.69
CA LEU A 708 28.87 12.39 5.83
C LEU A 708 29.71 12.22 7.12
N GLY A 709 31.02 12.43 7.08
CA GLY A 709 31.90 12.25 8.23
C GLY A 709 32.16 10.77 8.61
N GLY A 710 31.82 9.82 7.74
CA GLY A 710 31.92 8.39 8.00
C GLY A 710 31.15 7.55 6.97
N ALA A 711 31.12 6.23 7.17
CA ALA A 711 30.30 5.35 6.35
C ALA A 711 28.82 5.76 6.43
N GLY A 712 28.14 5.77 5.29
CA GLY A 712 26.79 6.31 5.18
C GLY A 712 25.86 5.42 4.37
N TYR A 713 24.56 5.69 4.48
CA TYR A 713 23.54 4.98 3.74
C TYR A 713 23.25 5.69 2.42
N VAL A 714 23.67 5.09 1.31
CA VAL A 714 23.29 5.51 -0.06
C VAL A 714 23.10 4.25 -0.88
N VAL A 715 21.91 4.06 -1.43
CA VAL A 715 21.56 2.80 -2.11
C VAL A 715 20.77 3.03 -3.39
N ARG A 716 20.84 2.06 -4.30
CA ARG A 716 20.00 1.95 -5.50
C ARG A 716 20.00 3.24 -6.35
N LEU A 717 21.16 3.89 -6.41
CA LEU A 717 21.37 5.09 -7.22
C LEU A 717 21.06 4.89 -8.72
N PRO A 718 21.37 3.75 -9.37
CA PRO A 718 20.93 3.52 -10.75
C PRO A 718 19.41 3.52 -10.90
N GLN A 719 18.70 2.89 -9.96
CA GLN A 719 17.23 2.86 -9.92
C GLN A 719 16.64 4.24 -9.58
N LEU A 720 17.31 5.03 -8.72
CA LEU A 720 16.95 6.42 -8.46
C LEU A 720 17.13 7.31 -9.70
N ALA A 721 18.21 7.10 -10.46
CA ALA A 721 18.43 7.79 -11.74
C ALA A 721 17.27 7.48 -12.70
N GLU A 722 16.89 6.21 -12.82
CA GLU A 722 15.75 5.78 -13.63
C GLU A 722 14.43 6.38 -13.13
N ALA A 723 14.19 6.37 -11.82
CA ALA A 723 12.98 6.91 -11.21
C ALA A 723 12.84 8.42 -11.46
N LEU A 724 13.91 9.20 -11.26
CA LEU A 724 13.94 10.63 -11.56
C LEU A 724 13.78 10.90 -13.06
N HIS A 725 14.35 10.04 -13.92
CA HIS A 725 14.15 10.14 -15.36
C HIS A 725 12.69 9.93 -15.75
N LYS A 726 12.09 8.87 -15.23
CA LYS A 726 10.70 8.49 -15.48
C LYS A 726 9.70 9.51 -14.91
N ALA A 727 10.03 10.14 -13.79
CA ALA A 727 9.26 11.23 -13.19
C ALA A 727 9.43 12.57 -13.90
N GLY A 728 10.29 12.67 -14.93
CA GLY A 728 10.52 13.91 -15.67
C GLY A 728 11.40 14.92 -14.95
N VAL A 729 12.13 14.50 -13.92
CA VAL A 729 12.98 15.36 -13.08
C VAL A 729 14.42 15.45 -13.62
N LEU A 730 14.93 14.36 -14.20
CA LEU A 730 16.28 14.29 -14.79
C LEU A 730 16.25 13.71 -16.20
N PHE A 731 17.18 14.12 -17.05
CA PHE A 731 17.30 13.59 -18.40
C PHE A 731 18.77 13.39 -18.77
N SER A 732 19.04 12.41 -19.63
CA SER A 732 20.39 12.17 -20.18
C SER A 732 20.76 13.17 -21.28
N ARG A 733 19.78 13.69 -22.03
CA ARG A 733 19.93 14.66 -23.13
C ARG A 733 18.70 15.58 -23.22
N ASP A 734 18.86 16.71 -23.92
CA ASP A 734 17.79 17.67 -24.24
C ASP A 734 16.99 18.17 -23.02
N GLU A 735 17.66 18.34 -21.88
CA GLU A 735 17.03 18.69 -20.59
C GLU A 735 16.14 19.95 -20.69
N GLU A 736 16.59 20.99 -21.39
CA GLU A 736 15.82 22.22 -21.60
C GLU A 736 14.52 21.97 -22.38
N ARG A 737 14.60 21.23 -23.50
CA ARG A 737 13.42 20.89 -24.32
C ARG A 737 12.45 20.01 -23.54
N ARG A 738 12.96 19.00 -22.84
CA ARG A 738 12.14 18.08 -22.03
C ARG A 738 11.45 18.82 -20.90
N ARG A 739 12.17 19.69 -20.21
CA ARG A 739 11.60 20.55 -19.16
C ARG A 739 10.52 21.47 -19.71
N GLY A 740 10.75 22.10 -20.86
CA GLY A 740 9.73 22.92 -21.53
C GLY A 740 8.44 22.15 -21.85
N ALA A 741 8.52 20.85 -22.15
CA ALA A 741 7.33 20.02 -22.36
C ALA A 741 6.53 19.81 -21.05
N PHE A 742 7.21 19.61 -19.92
CA PHE A 742 6.56 19.51 -18.61
C PHE A 742 5.98 20.86 -18.15
N GLU A 743 6.65 21.98 -18.45
CA GLU A 743 6.13 23.33 -18.16
C GLU A 743 4.88 23.65 -18.98
N LEU A 744 4.84 23.24 -20.26
CA LEU A 744 3.63 23.35 -21.09
C LEU A 744 2.49 22.48 -20.55
N ALA A 745 2.78 21.22 -20.18
CA ALA A 745 1.80 20.32 -19.58
C ALA A 745 1.27 20.90 -18.25
N TYR A 746 2.15 21.45 -17.41
CA TYR A 746 1.76 22.11 -16.16
C TYR A 746 0.79 23.26 -16.40
N TRP A 747 1.05 24.11 -17.41
CA TRP A 747 0.14 25.20 -17.77
C TRP A 747 -1.23 24.67 -18.25
N ALA A 748 -1.24 23.64 -19.10
CA ALA A 748 -2.47 23.05 -19.62
C ALA A 748 -3.30 22.38 -18.51
N ASP A 749 -2.64 21.59 -17.66
CA ASP A 749 -3.27 20.88 -16.55
C ASP A 749 -3.83 21.85 -15.51
N LYS A 750 -3.14 22.97 -15.25
CA LYS A 750 -3.67 24.04 -14.41
C LYS A 750 -5.00 24.59 -14.93
N LYS A 751 -5.20 24.66 -16.26
CA LYS A 751 -6.47 25.11 -16.85
C LYS A 751 -7.54 24.03 -16.79
N ALA A 752 -7.17 22.77 -17.02
CA ALA A 752 -8.09 21.65 -16.86
C ALA A 752 -8.54 21.48 -15.39
N GLN A 753 -7.68 21.77 -14.42
CA GLN A 753 -8.00 21.78 -12.98
C GLN A 753 -9.16 22.73 -12.66
N GLY A 754 -9.26 23.86 -13.37
CA GLY A 754 -10.39 24.80 -13.22
C GLY A 754 -11.75 24.16 -13.54
N LEU A 755 -11.81 23.11 -14.35
CA LEU A 755 -13.06 22.35 -14.56
C LEU A 755 -13.48 21.61 -13.28
N GLU A 756 -12.53 21.11 -12.50
CA GLU A 756 -12.85 20.48 -11.22
C GLU A 756 -13.32 21.51 -10.19
N GLU A 757 -12.84 22.76 -10.25
CA GLU A 757 -13.38 23.85 -9.42
C GLU A 757 -14.87 24.07 -9.71
N VAL A 758 -15.29 24.01 -10.99
CA VAL A 758 -16.72 24.04 -11.37
C VAL A 758 -17.50 22.92 -10.67
N ASN A 759 -16.91 21.73 -10.55
CA ASN A 759 -17.52 20.63 -9.82
C ASN A 759 -17.67 20.92 -8.31
N ARG A 760 -16.65 21.52 -7.70
CA ARG A 760 -16.61 21.84 -6.26
C ARG A 760 -17.57 22.96 -5.87
N ILE A 761 -17.85 23.91 -6.77
CA ILE A 761 -18.86 24.96 -6.53
C ILE A 761 -20.31 24.49 -6.76
N GLY A 762 -20.52 23.32 -7.35
CA GLY A 762 -21.84 22.77 -7.66
C GLY A 762 -22.82 22.75 -6.47
N PRO A 763 -22.42 22.30 -5.26
CA PRO A 763 -23.25 22.39 -4.06
C PRO A 763 -23.67 23.82 -3.69
N PHE A 764 -22.78 24.81 -3.87
CA PHE A 764 -23.12 26.23 -3.63
C PHE A 764 -24.19 26.71 -4.61
N ARG A 765 -24.02 26.42 -5.91
CA ARG A 765 -25.06 26.72 -6.92
C ARG A 765 -26.39 26.08 -6.56
N LYS A 766 -26.39 24.83 -6.11
CA LYS A 766 -27.63 24.13 -5.72
C LYS A 766 -28.32 24.78 -4.52
N VAL A 767 -27.56 25.21 -3.51
CA VAL A 767 -28.11 25.92 -2.35
C VAL A 767 -28.70 27.29 -2.76
N LEU A 768 -28.06 28.01 -3.68
CA LEU A 768 -28.59 29.26 -4.24
C LEU A 768 -29.92 29.05 -4.97
N LEU A 769 -30.01 28.03 -5.83
CA LEU A 769 -31.26 27.70 -6.53
C LEU A 769 -32.40 27.33 -5.57
N ILE A 770 -32.08 26.62 -4.47
CA ILE A 770 -33.07 26.30 -3.42
C ILE A 770 -33.57 27.58 -2.75
N ARG A 771 -32.67 28.51 -2.43
CA ARG A 771 -33.04 29.82 -1.87
C ARG A 771 -33.95 30.60 -2.81
N GLU A 772 -33.58 30.73 -4.09
CA GLU A 772 -34.38 31.43 -5.10
C GLU A 772 -35.77 30.81 -5.26
N LEU A 773 -35.86 29.47 -5.23
CA LEU A 773 -37.13 28.75 -5.28
C LEU A 773 -38.02 29.07 -4.08
N VAL A 774 -37.44 29.13 -2.87
CA VAL A 774 -38.18 29.51 -1.65
C VAL A 774 -38.65 30.97 -1.74
N GLU A 775 -37.82 31.88 -2.23
CA GLU A 775 -38.18 33.28 -2.42
C GLU A 775 -39.30 33.46 -3.45
N GLU A 776 -39.24 32.74 -4.58
CA GLU A 776 -40.32 32.69 -5.57
C GLU A 776 -41.60 32.08 -4.98
N ALA A 777 -41.49 30.99 -4.22
CA ALA A 777 -42.62 30.36 -3.55
C ALA A 777 -43.30 31.30 -2.55
N ARG A 778 -42.52 32.09 -1.79
CA ARG A 778 -43.04 33.15 -0.91
C ARG A 778 -43.72 34.28 -1.68
N ARG A 779 -43.15 34.69 -2.82
CA ARG A 779 -43.78 35.69 -3.70
C ARG A 779 -45.13 35.23 -4.23
N ARG A 780 -45.30 33.94 -4.51
CA ARG A 780 -46.58 33.33 -4.95
C ARG A 780 -47.52 33.00 -3.79
N ASN A 781 -46.97 32.63 -2.63
CA ASN A 781 -47.72 32.26 -1.43
C ASN A 781 -47.03 32.83 -0.18
N PRO A 782 -47.53 33.97 0.36
CA PRO A 782 -46.97 34.59 1.57
C PRO A 782 -47.03 33.72 2.84
N GLN A 783 -47.74 32.58 2.83
CA GLN A 783 -47.80 31.63 3.97
C GLN A 783 -46.59 30.70 4.07
N VAL A 784 -45.71 30.67 3.05
CA VAL A 784 -44.48 29.89 3.10
C VAL A 784 -43.60 30.43 4.25
N ALA A 785 -43.16 29.53 5.13
CA ALA A 785 -42.44 29.88 6.35
C ALA A 785 -41.14 30.69 6.06
N PRO A 786 -40.73 31.61 6.96
CA PRO A 786 -39.46 32.33 6.87
C PRO A 786 -38.26 31.41 7.14
N ASP A 787 -37.04 31.83 6.76
CA ASP A 787 -35.84 30.96 6.75
C ASP A 787 -35.58 30.30 8.11
N HIS A 788 -35.68 31.09 9.19
CA HIS A 788 -35.54 30.65 10.60
C HIS A 788 -36.64 29.70 11.10
N LYS A 789 -37.56 29.26 10.23
CA LYS A 789 -38.57 28.22 10.51
C LYS A 789 -38.59 27.11 9.47
N LEU A 790 -37.72 27.16 8.46
CA LEU A 790 -37.61 26.09 7.48
C LEU A 790 -36.94 24.88 8.10
N ILE A 791 -37.45 23.70 7.74
CA ILE A 791 -36.86 22.40 8.06
C ILE A 791 -36.39 21.80 6.74
N GLY A 792 -35.08 21.63 6.61
CA GLY A 792 -34.48 20.92 5.48
C GLY A 792 -34.48 19.41 5.73
N VAL A 793 -34.74 18.62 4.69
CA VAL A 793 -34.52 17.17 4.71
C VAL A 793 -33.53 16.85 3.59
N MET A 794 -32.41 16.21 3.92
CA MET A 794 -31.35 15.93 2.95
C MET A 794 -30.97 14.45 2.91
N GLY A 795 -30.87 13.91 1.70
CA GLY A 795 -30.17 12.65 1.47
C GLY A 795 -28.65 12.87 1.39
N ALA A 796 -27.88 12.00 2.04
CA ALA A 796 -26.40 12.00 2.01
C ALA A 796 -25.83 10.73 1.34
N ALA A 797 -26.52 10.20 0.34
CA ALA A 797 -26.03 9.04 -0.41
C ALA A 797 -24.74 9.39 -1.20
N TYR A 798 -23.86 8.39 -1.35
CA TYR A 798 -22.58 8.53 -2.07
C TYR A 798 -22.76 8.43 -3.59
N LYS A 799 -23.62 7.51 -4.03
CA LYS A 799 -24.14 7.39 -5.39
C LYS A 799 -25.63 7.09 -5.32
N GLU A 800 -26.38 7.46 -6.36
CA GLU A 800 -27.76 7.00 -6.49
C GLU A 800 -27.79 5.48 -6.51
N GLY A 801 -28.62 4.89 -5.64
CA GLY A 801 -28.85 3.46 -5.65
C GLY A 801 -29.61 3.07 -6.91
N ALA A 802 -29.35 1.87 -7.44
CA ALA A 802 -30.07 1.36 -8.59
C ALA A 802 -31.11 0.33 -8.15
N ARG A 803 -32.27 0.31 -8.81
CA ARG A 803 -33.29 -0.71 -8.57
C ARG A 803 -33.02 -1.95 -9.42
N LYS A 804 -32.82 -3.09 -8.77
CA LYS A 804 -32.78 -4.42 -9.41
C LYS A 804 -33.86 -5.29 -8.74
N ASP A 805 -34.70 -5.92 -9.54
CA ASP A 805 -35.81 -6.78 -9.07
C ASP A 805 -36.72 -6.14 -8.00
N GLY A 806 -36.99 -4.83 -8.15
CA GLY A 806 -37.86 -4.08 -7.24
C GLY A 806 -37.23 -3.67 -5.90
N ARG A 807 -35.95 -3.99 -5.66
CA ARG A 807 -35.17 -3.57 -4.48
C ARG A 807 -34.17 -2.48 -4.84
N GLU A 808 -33.98 -1.50 -3.96
CA GLU A 808 -32.99 -0.44 -4.11
C GLU A 808 -31.64 -0.89 -3.53
N ILE A 809 -30.64 -1.05 -4.39
CA ILE A 809 -29.27 -1.35 -3.96
C ILE A 809 -28.59 -0.01 -3.67
N ARG A 810 -28.48 0.34 -2.38
CA ARG A 810 -27.91 1.61 -1.92
C ARG A 810 -26.38 1.58 -1.92
N ILE A 811 -25.77 2.72 -2.24
CA ILE A 811 -24.32 2.91 -2.14
C ILE A 811 -24.09 4.09 -1.19
N THR A 812 -23.66 3.81 0.04
CA THR A 812 -23.56 4.81 1.13
C THR A 812 -22.13 4.99 1.63
N ASP A 813 -21.55 6.15 1.36
CA ASP A 813 -20.32 6.70 1.97
C ASP A 813 -20.45 8.23 2.05
N VAL A 814 -20.79 8.72 3.25
CA VAL A 814 -21.18 10.12 3.47
C VAL A 814 -20.03 11.10 3.21
N ARG A 815 -18.77 10.67 3.32
CA ARG A 815 -17.57 11.53 3.31
C ARG A 815 -17.40 12.35 2.02
N PHE A 816 -17.90 11.83 0.90
CA PHE A 816 -17.81 12.46 -0.42
C PHE A 816 -19.19 12.75 -1.03
N SER A 817 -20.25 12.74 -0.21
CA SER A 817 -21.60 13.03 -0.66
C SER A 817 -21.81 14.53 -0.91
N ALA A 818 -22.58 14.86 -1.94
CA ALA A 818 -23.05 16.23 -2.16
C ALA A 818 -23.88 16.74 -0.97
N GLY A 819 -24.62 15.84 -0.30
CA GLY A 819 -25.40 16.12 0.91
C GLY A 819 -24.54 16.64 2.06
N ALA A 820 -23.42 15.98 2.36
CA ALA A 820 -22.50 16.42 3.43
C ALA A 820 -21.91 17.81 3.16
N ARG A 821 -21.55 18.12 1.90
CA ARG A 821 -21.05 19.46 1.54
C ARG A 821 -22.12 20.53 1.69
N LYS A 822 -23.38 20.24 1.32
CA LYS A 822 -24.51 21.16 1.56
C LYS A 822 -24.75 21.36 3.05
N LEU A 823 -24.64 20.32 3.87
CA LEU A 823 -24.72 20.45 5.33
C LEU A 823 -23.67 21.41 5.86
N GLU A 824 -22.44 21.34 5.38
CA GLU A 824 -21.36 22.28 5.75
C GLU A 824 -21.67 23.72 5.35
N ILE A 825 -22.27 23.92 4.16
CA ILE A 825 -22.75 25.24 3.70
C ILE A 825 -23.84 25.77 4.64
N TYR A 826 -24.85 24.96 4.94
CA TYR A 826 -25.93 25.34 5.84
C TYR A 826 -25.46 25.53 7.30
N ALA A 827 -24.41 24.84 7.73
CA ALA A 827 -23.82 25.01 9.05
C ALA A 827 -22.91 26.26 9.16
N GLY A 828 -22.61 26.92 8.04
CA GLY A 828 -21.75 28.12 8.00
C GLY A 828 -20.25 27.82 8.17
N THR A 829 -19.83 26.55 8.14
CA THR A 829 -18.42 26.15 8.34
C THR A 829 -17.61 26.09 7.05
N TYR A 830 -18.27 26.23 5.90
CA TYR A 830 -17.68 26.10 4.56
C TYR A 830 -16.52 27.06 4.24
N GLU A 831 -16.41 28.21 4.92
CA GLU A 831 -15.35 29.19 4.66
C GLU A 831 -13.96 28.66 5.02
N HIS A 832 -13.86 27.81 6.05
CA HIS A 832 -12.59 27.30 6.55
C HIS A 832 -12.11 26.03 5.85
N HIS A 833 -12.95 25.45 4.98
CA HIS A 833 -12.68 24.18 4.34
C HIS A 833 -13.07 24.19 2.86
N LEU A 834 -14.36 24.16 2.48
CA LEU A 834 -14.78 24.06 1.06
C LEU A 834 -14.21 25.18 0.16
N LEU A 835 -14.08 26.42 0.66
CA LEU A 835 -13.56 27.53 -0.16
C LEU A 835 -12.05 27.46 -0.43
N LYS A 836 -11.27 26.65 0.31
CA LYS A 836 -9.82 26.53 0.11
C LYS A 836 -9.45 25.89 -1.24
N ASP A 837 -10.43 25.24 -1.86
CA ASP A 837 -10.27 24.50 -3.11
C ASP A 837 -10.75 25.28 -4.33
N THR A 838 -11.26 26.49 -4.12
CA THR A 838 -11.64 27.44 -5.16
C THR A 838 -10.57 28.49 -5.29
N ASP A 839 -10.34 28.98 -6.50
CA ASP A 839 -9.44 30.09 -6.76
C ASP A 839 -9.90 31.40 -6.07
N PRO A 840 -9.01 32.41 -5.97
CA PRO A 840 -9.35 33.66 -5.29
C PRO A 840 -10.58 34.38 -5.87
N GLU A 841 -10.80 34.30 -7.18
CA GLU A 841 -11.94 34.93 -7.86
C GLU A 841 -13.26 34.27 -7.45
N GLY A 842 -13.31 32.93 -7.52
CA GLY A 842 -14.47 32.15 -7.12
C GLY A 842 -14.78 32.28 -5.63
N ARG A 843 -13.76 32.38 -4.75
CA ARG A 843 -13.98 32.64 -3.31
C ARG A 843 -14.72 33.95 -3.08
N GLU A 844 -14.31 35.02 -3.74
CA GLU A 844 -14.95 36.33 -3.59
C GLU A 844 -16.37 36.34 -4.15
N LEU A 845 -16.57 35.68 -5.30
CA LEU A 845 -17.90 35.50 -5.89
C LEU A 845 -18.85 34.78 -4.92
N ILE A 846 -18.43 33.65 -4.34
CA ILE A 846 -19.26 32.88 -3.41
C ILE A 846 -19.57 33.70 -2.15
N ARG A 847 -18.59 34.39 -1.56
CA ARG A 847 -18.84 35.28 -0.40
C ARG A 847 -19.87 36.36 -0.72
N ARG A 848 -19.81 36.94 -1.92
CA ARG A 848 -20.78 37.94 -2.36
C ARG A 848 -22.19 37.35 -2.49
N LEU A 849 -22.32 36.17 -3.08
CA LEU A 849 -23.61 35.49 -3.28
C LEU A 849 -24.24 35.01 -1.96
N PHE A 850 -23.41 34.68 -0.96
CA PHE A 850 -23.83 34.17 0.34
C PHE A 850 -23.85 35.21 1.47
N ARG A 851 -23.58 36.49 1.19
CA ARG A 851 -23.51 37.57 2.20
C ARG A 851 -24.73 37.65 3.12
N ASP A 852 -25.93 37.48 2.55
CA ASP A 852 -27.21 37.56 3.26
C ASP A 852 -27.86 36.17 3.44
N PHE A 853 -27.05 35.11 3.42
CA PHE A 853 -27.56 33.75 3.55
C PHE A 853 -27.97 33.44 4.99
N CYS A 854 -29.22 33.02 5.18
CA CYS A 854 -29.74 32.54 6.46
C CYS A 854 -30.01 31.04 6.35
N PRO A 855 -29.35 30.19 7.17
CA PRO A 855 -29.58 28.77 7.11
C PRO A 855 -30.97 28.37 7.65
N PRO A 856 -31.50 27.19 7.24
CA PRO A 856 -32.70 26.62 7.84
C PRO A 856 -32.56 26.45 9.35
N ALA A 857 -33.69 26.46 10.06
CA ALA A 857 -33.73 26.29 11.52
C ALA A 857 -33.33 24.89 11.98
N ASP A 858 -33.61 23.89 11.14
CA ASP A 858 -33.36 22.47 11.39
C ASP A 858 -33.01 21.78 10.06
N ILE A 859 -32.10 20.81 10.11
CA ILE A 859 -31.68 19.99 8.98
C ILE A 859 -31.65 18.54 9.43
N ARG A 860 -32.46 17.71 8.76
CA ARG A 860 -32.67 16.30 9.05
C ARG A 860 -32.11 15.38 7.98
#